data_AF-A0A3B5BK36-F1
#
_entry.id   AF-A0A3B5BK36-F1
#
_cell.length_a   1.000
_cell.length_b   1.000
_cell.length_c   1.000
_cell.angle_alpha   90.00
_cell.angle_beta   90.00
_cell.angle_gamma   90.00
#
_symmetry.space_group_name_H-M   'P 1'
#
loop_
_entity.id
_entity.type
_entity.pdbx_description
1 polymer ?
#
loop_
_entity_poly.entity_id
_entity_poly.type
_entity_poly.pdbx_seq_one_letter_code
_entity_poly.pdbx_strand_id
1 'polypeptide(L)'
;SLSSSVLCSCSVSPLEIKSAFAFFFFFWHKSGNSPKHQRHFKRSTLITGSPCYGHSSAFDEVSGCVFVHGGYKALSNNKYGLVDHMYRYHVHTKTWLILRESGLARYLHSAVLLSGTLLVFGGNTHNDTSLSNGAKCFSADFLAYDIACDEWTVLPRPGLHRDANRFGHSAVVSNGSMYIFGGFSGLLLNDVLAYTPPSCRAFSSPTLCAAAGPGLRCHWVRTGCVPWEPRAPEHTSPPPPFCPPQPGTTDEQCFRFSDCASCTANTRGCQWCEDRKCISASSNCTSVRDSSRCKRREEQECFRLANCRSCSLNANCQWEAQQQECQALPGKLCGDGWHHVGEACLRINSSRESYDNAQHYCKNLGGNIASLLTDKQVNFVLEELQKYQLQEKTLSPWVGLRKINVSYWGWEDASPFTNTSLRWLPGEPSDSGFCAYLERTQVSGLKANPCTATTDGLICEKPAGSPQSQSARPCKTPCALRTSCANCTSQAMECMWCGSTQRCVDSSAYVISFPYGQCLEWQTQDCSAQNCSGLRTCADCLERVECGWCGDPSNTGRGVCMEGSYRGPLKPLSPRAGPRERERLRDRDMVVDQNLCSSDRGYNWAFIQCPACQCNGHSRCVNGSVCEHCGNLTAGTHCQSCMAGYYGDPTNGGKCNACQCNSHANVCHVNTGKCFCTTKGVKGDQCQLCDSENRYLGNPLRGTCYYNLLIDYQFTFSLLQEDDRYYTAINFMATPEQANKNLDMSINASNNFNLNITWSLSSTAGTISGEEMPIIARTNIKEHRDSFSCEKFNFRLHHNITFYVYVSNFSWPIKIQIAFSQHNSIMDLVQFFCLIYSLCAAAYVLCFLSLLLVAAVVWKIKQTCWASRRREQLMRERQQMASRPFASVAVALEVGGDQEELLQVRAVPKPIAMEPCWGSGAGVLTVLLYLPRVPSGIPPPGQSGTVHTHRYTNTGRANRMLSV
;
A
#
# COMPACT_ATOMS: atom_id res chain seq x y z
N SER A 1 -19.84 -20.25 -7.45
CA SER A 1 -18.36 -20.33 -7.49
C SER A 1 -17.80 -19.19 -6.67
N LEU A 2 -16.68 -19.45 -5.99
CA LEU A 2 -16.13 -18.66 -4.89
C LEU A 2 -15.54 -17.30 -5.32
N SER A 3 -15.87 -16.23 -4.60
CA SER A 3 -14.86 -15.27 -4.12
C SER A 3 -15.42 -14.45 -2.94
N SER A 4 -15.18 -14.98 -1.75
CA SER A 4 -15.37 -14.29 -0.49
C SER A 4 -14.18 -13.35 -0.25
N SER A 5 -14.39 -12.04 -0.38
CA SER A 5 -13.50 -10.98 0.11
C SER A 5 -14.26 -10.16 1.17
N VAL A 6 -14.32 -10.70 2.39
CA VAL A 6 -14.67 -9.92 3.58
C VAL A 6 -13.45 -9.07 3.93
N LEU A 7 -13.38 -7.87 3.37
CA LEU A 7 -12.53 -6.80 3.86
C LEU A 7 -13.29 -6.10 5.00
N CYS A 8 -12.96 -6.44 6.24
CA CYS A 8 -13.31 -5.60 7.38
C CYS A 8 -12.44 -4.33 7.33
N SER A 9 -12.90 -3.33 6.59
CA SER A 9 -12.37 -1.98 6.66
C SER A 9 -12.94 -1.29 7.89
N CYS A 10 -12.10 -1.08 8.91
CA CYS A 10 -12.38 -0.11 9.97
C CYS A 10 -12.20 1.31 9.41
N SER A 11 -13.15 1.77 8.59
CA SER A 11 -13.26 3.17 8.17
C SER A 11 -14.06 3.96 9.21
N VAL A 12 -13.42 4.92 9.87
CA VAL A 12 -14.10 5.87 10.76
C VAL A 12 -13.94 7.27 10.17
N SER A 13 -15.06 7.92 9.89
CA SER A 13 -15.16 9.36 9.67
C SER A 13 -15.22 10.08 11.03
N PRO A 14 -14.40 11.13 11.25
CA PRO A 14 -14.94 12.28 11.99
C PRO A 14 -14.34 13.65 11.59
N LEU A 15 -15.18 14.67 11.79
CA LEU A 15 -14.85 16.09 11.72
C LEU A 15 -13.74 16.51 12.71
N GLU A 16 -12.93 17.46 12.23
CA GLU A 16 -12.09 18.44 12.92
C GLU A 16 -11.27 17.98 14.15
N ILE A 17 -10.06 17.47 13.90
CA ILE A 17 -8.92 17.62 14.82
C ILE A 17 -7.66 17.95 14.01
N LYS A 18 -7.06 19.12 14.27
CA LYS A 18 -5.89 19.63 13.55
C LYS A 18 -4.57 19.07 14.12
N SER A 19 -3.71 18.64 13.20
CA SER A 19 -2.24 18.52 13.25
C SER A 19 -1.66 17.12 13.41
N ALA A 20 -1.05 16.64 12.32
CA ALA A 20 -0.12 15.51 12.27
C ALA A 20 1.32 16.04 12.28
N PHE A 21 2.21 15.45 13.08
CA PHE A 21 3.65 15.64 12.95
C PHE A 21 4.40 14.38 13.37
N ALA A 22 5.45 14.02 12.62
CA ALA A 22 6.59 13.26 13.14
C ALA A 22 7.22 14.03 14.32
N PHE A 23 8.14 13.46 15.10
CA PHE A 23 8.78 14.16 16.24
C PHE A 23 9.22 15.60 15.90
N PHE A 24 8.38 16.59 16.26
CA PHE A 24 8.61 18.01 16.09
C PHE A 24 7.96 18.72 17.28
N PHE A 25 8.77 19.17 18.24
CA PHE A 25 8.27 19.99 19.34
C PHE A 25 7.98 21.41 18.85
N PHE A 26 6.72 21.84 18.89
CA PHE A 26 6.31 23.22 18.65
C PHE A 26 6.21 23.96 19.99
N PHE A 27 7.16 24.86 20.27
CA PHE A 27 7.04 25.79 21.39
C PHE A 27 6.50 27.13 20.90
N TRP A 28 5.38 27.57 21.45
CA TRP A 28 4.86 28.92 21.26
C TRP A 28 5.49 29.83 22.32
N HIS A 29 6.43 30.70 21.93
CA HIS A 29 6.94 31.75 22.81
C HIS A 29 6.30 33.08 22.41
N LYS A 30 5.61 33.73 23.34
CA LYS A 30 5.11 35.10 23.15
C LYS A 30 6.22 36.05 23.61
N SER A 31 7.14 36.45 22.73
CA SER A 31 7.97 37.63 23.01
C SER A 31 7.18 38.88 22.63
N GLY A 32 7.16 39.87 23.50
CA GLY A 32 6.42 41.11 23.31
C GLY A 32 6.65 41.79 21.95
N ASN A 33 5.58 42.37 21.43
CA ASN A 33 5.51 43.35 20.34
C ASN A 33 6.01 42.95 18.94
N SER A 34 5.61 41.78 18.41
CA SER A 34 5.44 41.62 16.95
C SER A 34 4.32 40.62 16.58
N PRO A 35 3.52 40.86 15.51
CA PRO A 35 2.42 39.99 15.11
C PRO A 35 2.83 38.82 14.19
N LYS A 36 4.12 38.45 14.12
CA LYS A 36 4.59 37.35 13.27
C LYS A 36 4.90 36.10 14.10
N HIS A 37 4.04 35.09 14.01
CA HIS A 37 4.32 33.74 14.51
C HIS A 37 5.44 33.10 13.67
N GLN A 38 6.68 33.16 14.12
CA GLN A 38 7.79 32.41 13.51
C GLN A 38 7.84 30.98 14.08
N ARG A 39 7.71 29.99 13.19
CA ARG A 39 7.95 28.57 13.51
C ARG A 39 9.46 28.34 13.60
N HIS A 40 9.96 28.00 14.79
CA HIS A 40 11.36 27.61 14.97
C HIS A 40 11.53 26.10 14.93
N PHE A 41 12.21 25.60 13.90
CA PHE A 41 12.66 24.21 13.83
C PHE A 41 13.88 24.01 14.75
N LYS A 42 13.77 23.16 15.78
CA LYS A 42 14.90 22.83 16.65
C LYS A 42 15.44 21.44 16.32
N ARG A 43 16.65 21.37 15.76
CA ARG A 43 17.42 20.13 15.60
C ARG A 43 17.92 19.71 17.00
N SER A 44 17.43 18.58 17.52
CA SER A 44 18.00 17.95 18.73
C SER A 44 18.77 16.69 18.35
N THR A 45 19.88 16.41 19.02
CA THR A 45 20.61 15.15 18.96
C THR A 45 19.72 14.03 19.52
N LEU A 46 18.96 13.37 18.65
CA LEU A 46 18.13 12.23 19.03
C LEU A 46 19.00 11.04 19.40
N ILE A 47 18.73 10.50 20.58
CA ILE A 47 19.42 9.38 21.23
C ILE A 47 18.75 8.08 20.76
N THR A 48 18.79 7.83 19.44
CA THR A 48 17.96 6.85 18.70
C THR A 48 16.51 7.30 18.52
N GLY A 49 16.03 7.29 17.29
CA GLY A 49 14.64 7.65 17.04
C GLY A 49 14.28 7.67 15.57
N SER A 50 14.10 6.50 14.99
CA SER A 50 13.25 6.34 13.81
C SER A 50 11.92 7.07 14.03
N PRO A 51 11.28 7.62 12.97
CA PRO A 51 9.97 8.27 13.08
C PRO A 51 8.94 7.40 13.81
N CYS A 52 8.15 8.00 14.69
CA CYS A 52 7.11 7.34 15.48
C CYS A 52 5.79 8.12 15.38
N TYR A 53 4.66 7.41 15.32
CA TYR A 53 3.30 7.96 15.22
C TYR A 53 2.40 7.49 16.38
N GLY A 54 1.40 8.27 16.76
CA GLY A 54 0.40 7.88 17.77
C GLY A 54 0.95 7.73 19.19
N HIS A 55 2.10 8.33 19.50
CA HIS A 55 2.62 8.46 20.86
C HIS A 55 1.86 9.56 21.62
N SER A 56 1.94 9.54 22.95
CA SER A 56 1.46 10.66 23.78
C SER A 56 2.63 11.43 24.38
N SER A 57 2.38 12.68 24.76
CA SER A 57 3.37 13.49 25.46
C SER A 57 2.72 14.40 26.49
N ALA A 58 3.44 14.68 27.57
CA ALA A 58 3.03 15.61 28.62
C ALA A 58 4.20 16.53 28.99
N PHE A 59 3.93 17.82 29.06
CA PHE A 59 4.91 18.82 29.47
C PHE A 59 4.80 19.06 30.98
N ASP A 60 5.94 19.02 31.66
CA ASP A 60 6.07 19.45 33.04
C ASP A 60 6.75 20.83 33.07
N GLU A 61 6.00 21.83 33.51
CA GLU A 61 6.46 23.22 33.54
C GLU A 61 7.60 23.42 34.54
N VAL A 62 7.58 22.70 35.67
CA VAL A 62 8.53 22.90 36.76
C VAL A 62 9.92 22.35 36.41
N SER A 63 10.00 21.14 35.84
CA SER A 63 11.27 20.59 35.36
C SER A 63 11.68 21.08 33.97
N GLY A 64 10.80 21.79 33.25
CA GLY A 64 11.05 22.18 31.86
C GLY A 64 11.27 20.98 30.93
N CYS A 65 10.67 19.84 31.24
CA CYS A 65 10.82 18.58 30.51
C CYS A 65 9.52 18.15 29.85
N VAL A 66 9.65 17.51 28.69
CA VAL A 66 8.55 16.79 28.02
C VAL A 66 8.76 15.30 28.16
N PHE A 67 7.75 14.60 28.66
CA PHE A 67 7.73 13.15 28.76
C PHE A 67 6.99 12.58 27.55
N VAL A 68 7.54 11.54 26.92
CA VAL A 68 6.99 10.92 25.71
C VAL A 68 6.90 9.41 25.89
N HIS A 69 5.72 8.84 25.62
CA HIS A 69 5.46 7.42 25.80
C HIS A 69 4.83 6.77 24.56
N GLY A 70 5.31 5.56 24.25
CA GLY A 70 4.70 4.63 23.31
C GLY A 70 4.70 5.10 21.85
N GLY A 71 3.75 4.56 21.10
CA GLY A 71 3.53 4.84 19.68
C GLY A 71 3.87 3.68 18.76
N TYR A 72 3.76 3.93 17.47
CA TYR A 72 4.05 3.01 16.38
C TYR A 72 5.33 3.47 15.67
N LYS A 73 6.40 2.70 15.82
CA LYS A 73 7.76 3.06 15.40
C LYS A 73 8.25 2.15 14.29
N ALA A 74 9.01 2.72 13.36
CA ALA A 74 9.81 1.94 12.40
C ALA A 74 11.02 1.31 13.11
N LEU A 75 11.07 -0.02 13.16
CA LEU A 75 12.18 -0.83 13.65
C LEU A 75 13.12 -1.19 12.47
N SER A 76 14.29 -1.77 12.76
CA SER A 76 15.20 -2.29 11.72
C SER A 76 14.52 -3.33 10.83
N ASN A 77 15.01 -3.52 9.60
CA ASN A 77 14.42 -4.40 8.56
C ASN A 77 13.00 -4.03 8.08
N ASN A 78 12.65 -2.73 7.96
CA ASN A 78 11.31 -2.28 7.50
C ASN A 78 10.12 -2.86 8.31
N LYS A 79 10.36 -3.30 9.55
CA LYS A 79 9.31 -3.80 10.43
C LYS A 79 8.73 -2.64 11.22
N TYR A 80 7.42 -2.45 11.14
CA TYR A 80 6.72 -1.49 12.00
C TYR A 80 6.13 -2.21 13.19
N GLY A 81 6.21 -1.59 14.36
CA GLY A 81 5.74 -2.18 15.59
C GLY A 81 5.33 -1.16 16.62
N LEU A 82 4.45 -1.62 17.52
CA LEU A 82 4.13 -0.90 18.74
C LEU A 82 5.34 -0.92 19.67
N VAL A 83 5.63 0.23 20.30
CA VAL A 83 6.68 0.35 21.30
C VAL A 83 6.11 0.76 22.65
N ASP A 84 6.82 0.39 23.70
CA ASP A 84 6.50 0.67 25.12
C ASP A 84 7.53 1.62 25.78
N HIS A 85 8.38 2.22 24.94
CA HIS A 85 9.48 3.08 25.34
C HIS A 85 9.00 4.34 26.07
N MET A 86 9.88 4.87 26.92
CA MET A 86 9.66 6.09 27.68
C MET A 86 10.87 7.02 27.56
N TYR A 87 10.60 8.28 27.24
CA TYR A 87 11.63 9.29 27.03
C TYR A 87 11.33 10.56 27.81
N ARG A 88 12.40 11.22 28.28
CA ARG A 88 12.36 12.58 28.82
C ARG A 88 13.19 13.50 27.95
N TYR A 89 12.59 14.59 27.48
CA TYR A 89 13.25 15.63 26.71
C TYR A 89 13.32 16.93 27.51
N HIS A 90 14.52 17.41 27.79
CA HIS A 90 14.70 18.68 28.49
C HIS A 90 14.75 19.83 27.48
N VAL A 91 13.83 20.79 27.61
CA VAL A 91 13.55 21.79 26.57
C VAL A 91 14.70 22.81 26.39
N HIS A 92 15.34 23.21 27.49
CA HIS A 92 16.40 24.22 27.46
C HIS A 92 17.74 23.64 26.96
N THR A 93 18.21 22.56 27.58
CA THR A 93 19.44 21.84 27.21
C THR A 93 19.33 21.05 25.91
N LYS A 94 18.12 20.79 25.42
CA LYS A 94 17.82 20.00 24.21
C LYS A 94 18.36 18.56 24.28
N THR A 95 18.44 18.01 25.48
CA THR A 95 18.95 16.67 25.74
C THR A 95 17.80 15.69 25.93
N TRP A 96 17.99 14.48 25.42
CA TRP A 96 17.09 13.35 25.66
C TRP A 96 17.65 12.48 26.77
N LEU A 97 16.77 11.81 27.51
CA LEU A 97 17.11 10.77 28.47
C LEU A 97 16.13 9.61 28.30
N ILE A 98 16.66 8.39 28.21
CA ILE A 98 15.89 7.15 28.15
C ILE A 98 15.50 6.76 29.58
N LEU A 99 14.20 6.58 29.80
CA LEU A 99 13.60 6.18 31.09
C LEU A 99 13.19 4.71 31.06
N ARG A 100 12.69 4.18 32.19
CA ARG A 100 12.22 2.80 32.28
C ARG A 100 11.02 2.56 31.35
N GLU A 101 11.05 1.44 30.64
CA GLU A 101 9.99 0.98 29.74
C GLU A 101 8.77 0.50 30.53
N SER A 102 7.58 0.66 29.95
CA SER A 102 6.32 0.25 30.61
C SER A 102 6.05 -1.26 30.55
N GLY A 103 6.67 -1.98 29.60
CA GLY A 103 6.34 -3.37 29.29
C GLY A 103 5.03 -3.56 28.51
N LEU A 104 4.27 -2.49 28.24
CA LEU A 104 2.93 -2.54 27.65
C LEU A 104 2.82 -1.61 26.43
N ALA A 105 3.25 -2.12 25.27
CA ALA A 105 3.30 -1.36 24.02
C ALA A 105 1.90 -0.92 23.53
N ARG A 106 1.78 0.35 23.13
CA ARG A 106 0.50 0.97 22.76
C ARG A 106 0.66 2.23 21.91
N TYR A 107 -0.37 2.57 21.13
CA TYR A 107 -0.48 3.84 20.39
C TYR A 107 -1.92 4.38 20.43
N LEU A 108 -2.09 5.66 20.09
CA LEU A 108 -3.37 6.40 20.18
C LEU A 108 -4.00 6.37 21.58
N HIS A 109 -3.14 6.37 22.61
CA HIS A 109 -3.52 6.55 24.00
C HIS A 109 -3.38 8.02 24.38
N SER A 110 -3.96 8.41 25.51
CA SER A 110 -3.76 9.74 26.10
C SER A 110 -2.85 9.65 27.31
N ALA A 111 -2.08 10.71 27.57
CA ALA A 111 -1.29 10.84 28.77
C ALA A 111 -1.42 12.24 29.37
N VAL A 112 -1.50 12.33 30.69
CA VAL A 112 -1.57 13.60 31.42
C VAL A 112 -0.68 13.58 32.64
N LEU A 113 -0.18 14.75 33.02
CA LEU A 113 0.62 14.92 34.23
C LEU A 113 -0.29 15.34 35.39
N LEU A 114 -0.25 14.59 36.50
CA LEU A 114 -1.01 14.90 37.71
C LEU A 114 -0.19 14.53 38.95
N SER A 115 0.09 15.51 39.81
CA SER A 115 0.79 15.32 41.10
C SER A 115 2.08 14.49 40.99
N GLY A 116 2.97 14.87 40.08
CA GLY A 116 4.27 14.23 39.87
C GLY A 116 4.21 12.85 39.21
N THR A 117 3.02 12.42 38.77
CA THR A 117 2.80 11.13 38.11
C THR A 117 2.28 11.37 36.69
N LEU A 118 2.81 10.62 35.72
CA LEU A 118 2.26 10.57 34.38
C LEU A 118 1.21 9.46 34.30
N LEU A 119 -0.04 9.85 34.07
CA LEU A 119 -1.17 8.94 33.95
C LEU A 119 -1.45 8.66 32.47
N VAL A 120 -1.53 7.38 32.10
CA VAL A 120 -1.74 6.91 30.72
C VAL A 120 -2.97 6.03 30.65
N PHE A 121 -3.97 6.41 29.84
CA PHE A 121 -5.22 5.65 29.73
C PHE A 121 -5.46 5.12 28.32
N GLY A 122 -5.91 3.86 28.25
CA GLY A 122 -6.38 3.20 27.04
C GLY A 122 -5.34 3.08 25.94
N GLY A 123 -5.81 3.14 24.69
CA GLY A 123 -5.01 2.97 23.48
C GLY A 123 -5.23 1.63 22.78
N ASN A 124 -4.57 1.48 21.64
CA ASN A 124 -4.56 0.24 20.88
C ASN A 124 -3.26 -0.53 21.17
N THR A 125 -3.41 -1.78 21.60
CA THR A 125 -2.33 -2.69 22.02
C THR A 125 -2.07 -3.81 21.01
N HIS A 126 -2.79 -3.82 19.87
CA HIS A 126 -2.72 -4.87 18.85
C HIS A 126 -1.86 -4.45 17.65
N ASN A 127 -1.06 -5.38 17.12
CA ASN A 127 -0.24 -5.19 15.91
C ASN A 127 -0.80 -6.02 14.76
N ASP A 128 -1.50 -5.40 13.81
CA ASP A 128 -2.32 -6.02 12.74
C ASP A 128 -1.54 -6.75 11.61
N THR A 129 -0.31 -7.21 11.84
CA THR A 129 0.51 -7.90 10.82
C THR A 129 0.39 -9.43 10.80
N SER A 130 -0.43 -10.03 11.67
CA SER A 130 -0.72 -11.46 11.66
C SER A 130 -2.22 -11.72 11.82
N LEU A 131 -2.73 -12.74 11.10
CA LEU A 131 -4.14 -13.15 11.16
C LEU A 131 -4.60 -13.29 12.62
N SER A 132 -5.48 -12.40 13.07
CA SER A 132 -5.94 -12.34 14.44
C SER A 132 -7.30 -13.02 14.60
N ASN A 133 -7.31 -14.13 15.31
CA ASN A 133 -8.51 -14.82 15.78
C ASN A 133 -9.16 -14.05 16.95
N GLY A 134 -9.74 -12.88 16.68
CA GLY A 134 -10.67 -12.22 17.60
C GLY A 134 -10.08 -11.48 18.81
N ALA A 135 -8.87 -10.92 18.71
CA ALA A 135 -8.37 -10.01 19.76
C ALA A 135 -9.08 -8.64 19.70
N LYS A 136 -9.44 -8.06 20.87
CA LYS A 136 -9.98 -6.70 20.97
C LYS A 136 -8.85 -5.67 20.76
N CYS A 137 -9.02 -4.75 19.81
CA CYS A 137 -8.03 -3.71 19.45
C CYS A 137 -7.98 -2.50 20.40
N PHE A 138 -8.86 -2.45 21.40
CA PHE A 138 -9.03 -1.30 22.30
C PHE A 138 -8.84 -1.76 23.75
N SER A 139 -8.05 -1.01 24.51
CA SER A 139 -7.74 -1.30 25.92
C SER A 139 -8.34 -0.26 26.86
N ALA A 140 -8.65 -0.67 28.09
CA ALA A 140 -9.00 0.16 29.26
C ALA A 140 -7.88 0.15 30.30
N ASP A 141 -6.69 -0.35 29.94
CA ASP A 141 -5.53 -0.33 30.82
C ASP A 141 -5.26 1.11 31.27
N PHE A 142 -4.99 1.24 32.56
CA PHE A 142 -4.66 2.52 33.17
C PHE A 142 -3.31 2.40 33.86
N LEU A 143 -2.33 3.16 33.38
CA LEU A 143 -0.95 3.11 33.85
C LEU A 143 -0.59 4.41 34.57
N ALA A 144 0.21 4.29 35.60
CA ALA A 144 0.81 5.41 36.30
C ALA A 144 2.34 5.24 36.29
N TYR A 145 3.01 6.24 35.74
CA TYR A 145 4.46 6.34 35.76
C TYR A 145 4.91 7.38 36.78
N ASP A 146 5.65 6.93 37.78
CA ASP A 146 6.23 7.80 38.80
C ASP A 146 7.54 8.40 38.29
N ILE A 147 7.52 9.73 38.12
CA ILE A 147 8.66 10.49 37.61
C ILE A 147 9.82 10.51 38.61
N ALA A 148 9.53 10.48 39.92
CA ALA A 148 10.55 10.56 40.96
C ALA A 148 11.39 9.28 41.06
N CYS A 149 10.74 8.13 40.91
CA CYS A 149 11.38 6.82 41.10
C CYS A 149 11.66 6.06 39.80
N ASP A 150 11.29 6.61 38.63
CA ASP A 150 11.44 5.96 37.32
C ASP A 150 10.79 4.56 37.30
N GLU A 151 9.52 4.51 37.71
CA GLU A 151 8.79 3.26 37.93
C GLU A 151 7.37 3.28 37.39
N TRP A 152 6.96 2.15 36.81
CA TRP A 152 5.62 1.94 36.27
C TRP A 152 4.76 1.13 37.21
N THR A 153 3.50 1.53 37.33
CA THR A 153 2.47 0.79 38.05
C THR A 153 1.21 0.69 37.20
N VAL A 154 0.63 -0.51 37.16
CA VAL A 154 -0.68 -0.73 36.53
C VAL A 154 -1.74 -0.43 37.57
N LEU A 155 -2.57 0.59 37.31
CA LEU A 155 -3.65 0.96 38.21
C LEU A 155 -4.79 -0.08 38.12
N PRO A 156 -5.55 -0.27 39.21
CA PRO A 156 -6.71 -1.14 39.20
C PRO A 156 -7.69 -0.76 38.08
N ARG A 157 -8.32 -1.77 37.48
CA ARG A 157 -9.32 -1.52 36.43
C ARG A 157 -10.46 -0.66 37.00
N PRO A 158 -10.94 0.35 36.25
CA PRO A 158 -12.01 1.21 36.72
C PRO A 158 -13.28 0.37 36.94
N GLY A 159 -13.84 0.43 38.15
CA GLY A 159 -15.07 -0.28 38.56
C GLY A 159 -16.34 0.33 37.96
N LEU A 160 -16.35 0.57 36.65
CA LEU A 160 -17.46 1.21 35.93
C LEU A 160 -18.49 0.17 35.49
N HIS A 161 -19.76 0.57 35.48
CA HIS A 161 -20.88 -0.27 35.01
C HIS A 161 -20.81 -0.64 33.52
N ARG A 162 -19.96 0.05 32.74
CA ARG A 162 -19.78 -0.15 31.29
C ARG A 162 -18.31 -0.34 30.96
N ASP A 163 -18.06 -1.03 29.86
CA ASP A 163 -16.71 -1.23 29.34
C ASP A 163 -16.10 0.14 28.95
N ALA A 164 -14.95 0.46 29.54
CA ALA A 164 -14.25 1.73 29.35
C ALA A 164 -13.20 1.67 28.23
N ASN A 165 -12.99 0.50 27.59
CA ASN A 165 -11.95 0.29 26.59
C ASN A 165 -12.08 1.29 25.44
N ARG A 166 -11.00 2.01 25.09
CA ARG A 166 -11.02 3.00 23.99
C ARG A 166 -9.62 3.39 23.52
N PHE A 167 -9.52 3.82 22.27
CA PHE A 167 -8.35 4.53 21.73
C PHE A 167 -8.77 5.80 20.98
N GLY A 168 -7.82 6.66 20.63
CA GLY A 168 -8.07 7.89 19.87
C GLY A 168 -8.90 8.94 20.62
N HIS A 169 -8.90 8.87 21.96
CA HIS A 169 -9.59 9.81 22.84
C HIS A 169 -8.65 10.93 23.29
N SER A 170 -9.22 11.98 23.86
CA SER A 170 -8.47 13.07 24.49
C SER A 170 -8.57 12.98 26.01
N ALA A 171 -7.51 13.40 26.70
CA ALA A 171 -7.54 13.56 28.15
C ALA A 171 -6.92 14.90 28.56
N VAL A 172 -7.49 15.50 29.60
CA VAL A 172 -7.05 16.78 30.16
C VAL A 172 -7.14 16.74 31.68
N VAL A 173 -6.31 17.54 32.35
CA VAL A 173 -6.40 17.72 33.80
C VAL A 173 -7.15 19.00 34.09
N SER A 174 -8.16 18.92 34.95
CA SER A 174 -8.90 20.08 35.46
C SER A 174 -9.27 19.85 36.92
N ASN A 175 -9.06 20.86 37.77
CA ASN A 175 -9.39 20.82 39.20
C ASN A 175 -8.87 19.55 39.93
N GLY A 176 -7.61 19.17 39.67
CA GLY A 176 -6.97 18.00 40.28
C GLY A 176 -7.52 16.64 39.82
N SER A 177 -8.35 16.60 38.78
CA SER A 177 -8.90 15.37 38.19
C SER A 177 -8.55 15.26 36.71
N MET A 178 -8.36 14.03 36.24
CA MET A 178 -8.21 13.71 34.83
C MET A 178 -9.59 13.48 34.21
N TYR A 179 -9.89 14.19 33.13
CA TYR A 179 -11.09 14.01 32.32
C TYR A 179 -10.74 13.41 30.99
N ILE A 180 -11.47 12.37 30.59
CA ILE A 180 -11.27 11.62 29.36
C ILE A 180 -12.56 11.68 28.58
N PHE A 181 -12.50 12.13 27.33
CA PHE A 181 -13.69 12.31 26.51
C PHE A 181 -13.45 11.81 25.09
N GLY A 182 -14.53 11.28 24.50
CA GLY A 182 -14.51 10.72 23.16
C GLY A 182 -13.78 9.38 23.07
N GLY A 183 -13.31 9.08 21.86
CA GLY A 183 -12.63 7.83 21.51
C GLY A 183 -13.53 6.82 20.81
N PHE A 184 -12.94 5.66 20.53
CA PHE A 184 -13.58 4.60 19.76
C PHE A 184 -13.35 3.22 20.40
N SER A 185 -14.40 2.40 20.41
CA SER A 185 -14.39 1.01 20.89
C SER A 185 -15.14 0.04 19.96
N GLY A 186 -15.26 0.42 18.68
CA GLY A 186 -16.20 -0.16 17.72
C GLY A 186 -17.36 0.78 17.39
N LEU A 187 -17.63 1.75 18.26
CA LEU A 187 -18.53 2.90 18.06
C LEU A 187 -17.85 4.17 18.57
N LEU A 188 -18.25 5.33 18.06
CA LEU A 188 -17.83 6.63 18.59
C LEU A 188 -18.45 6.84 19.98
N LEU A 189 -17.63 7.22 20.95
CA LEU A 189 -18.02 7.36 22.34
C LEU A 189 -18.38 8.81 22.66
N ASN A 190 -19.50 9.02 23.36
CA ASN A 190 -20.01 10.33 23.77
C ASN A 190 -20.05 10.50 25.30
N ASP A 191 -19.39 9.61 26.04
CA ASP A 191 -19.25 9.67 27.48
C ASP A 191 -17.99 10.45 27.90
N VAL A 192 -18.01 10.91 29.14
CA VAL A 192 -16.87 11.53 29.81
C VAL A 192 -16.53 10.68 31.02
N LEU A 193 -15.28 10.20 31.09
CA LEU A 193 -14.75 9.53 32.27
C LEU A 193 -13.96 10.54 33.08
N ALA A 194 -14.13 10.50 34.40
CA ALA A 194 -13.36 11.29 35.33
C ALA A 194 -12.59 10.36 36.27
N TYR A 195 -11.29 10.62 36.42
CA TYR A 195 -10.45 10.02 37.44
C TYR A 195 -9.98 11.09 38.41
N THR A 196 -10.33 10.91 39.68
CA THR A 196 -9.92 11.80 40.77
C THR A 196 -9.03 11.00 41.71
N PRO A 197 -7.71 11.29 41.78
CA PRO A 197 -6.84 10.64 42.74
C PRO A 197 -7.17 11.08 44.18
N PRO A 198 -6.75 10.30 45.20
CA PRO A 198 -6.80 10.75 46.58
C PRO A 198 -6.05 12.08 46.78
N SER A 199 -6.38 12.83 47.82
CA SER A 199 -5.62 14.02 48.20
C SER A 199 -4.49 13.63 49.14
N CYS A 200 -3.26 14.11 48.90
CA CYS A 200 -2.15 13.90 49.83
C CYS A 200 -2.47 14.40 51.25
N ARG A 201 -3.30 15.44 51.36
CA ARG A 201 -3.73 15.99 52.67
C ARG A 201 -4.57 15.03 53.50
N ALA A 202 -5.09 13.95 52.89
CA ALA A 202 -5.84 12.91 53.60
C ALA A 202 -4.93 12.01 54.46
N PHE A 203 -3.61 11.98 54.19
CA PHE A 203 -2.68 11.16 54.96
C PHE A 203 -2.12 11.93 56.15
N SER A 204 -2.43 11.45 57.36
CA SER A 204 -2.09 12.09 58.63
C SER A 204 -0.80 11.58 59.28
N SER A 205 -0.14 10.58 58.69
CA SER A 205 1.14 10.06 59.18
C SER A 205 2.22 10.07 58.09
N PRO A 206 3.51 10.23 58.47
CA PRO A 206 4.62 10.16 57.53
C PRO A 206 4.66 8.85 56.74
N THR A 207 4.34 7.72 57.39
CA THR A 207 4.35 6.39 56.77
C THR A 207 3.24 6.22 55.74
N LEU A 208 2.02 6.65 56.05
CA LEU A 208 0.88 6.60 55.13
C LEU A 208 1.06 7.60 53.97
N CYS A 209 1.66 8.76 54.24
CA CYS A 209 1.99 9.74 53.23
C CYS A 209 3.01 9.21 52.21
N ALA A 210 4.06 8.53 52.68
CA ALA A 210 5.03 7.87 51.81
C ALA A 210 4.40 6.70 51.03
N ALA A 211 3.41 6.04 51.62
CA ALA A 211 2.67 4.91 51.05
C ALA A 211 1.35 5.31 50.35
N ALA A 212 1.21 6.57 49.90
CA ALA A 212 -0.03 7.12 49.32
C ALA A 212 -0.62 6.38 48.10
N GLY A 213 0.10 5.38 47.57
CA GLY A 213 -0.37 4.45 46.54
C GLY A 213 0.08 4.83 45.13
N PRO A 214 -0.14 3.94 44.15
CA PRO A 214 0.20 4.21 42.75
C PRO A 214 -0.75 5.26 42.16
N GLY A 215 -0.24 6.17 41.31
CA GLY A 215 -1.04 7.23 40.69
C GLY A 215 -1.08 8.57 41.46
N LEU A 216 -0.46 8.65 42.65
CA LEU A 216 -0.36 9.85 43.47
C LEU A 216 0.93 9.81 44.30
N ARG A 217 1.87 10.72 44.04
CA ARG A 217 3.10 10.82 44.84
C ARG A 217 3.00 11.95 45.86
N CYS A 218 3.16 11.61 47.14
CA CYS A 218 3.13 12.56 48.25
C CYS A 218 4.43 12.53 49.05
N HIS A 219 4.74 13.64 49.72
CA HIS A 219 5.86 13.72 50.67
C HIS A 219 5.44 14.44 51.95
N TRP A 220 6.05 14.04 53.07
CA TRP A 220 5.75 14.60 54.38
C TRP A 220 6.58 15.86 54.63
N VAL A 221 5.91 16.98 54.91
CA VAL A 221 6.52 18.23 55.38
C VAL A 221 6.09 18.51 56.82
N ARG A 222 6.73 19.47 57.49
CA ARG A 222 6.40 19.82 58.89
C ARG A 222 4.92 20.18 59.10
N THR A 223 4.25 20.66 58.06
CA THR A 223 2.84 21.08 58.06
C THR A 223 1.84 19.98 57.63
N GLY A 224 2.31 18.75 57.37
CA GLY A 224 1.48 17.61 56.96
C GLY A 224 1.93 16.97 55.64
N CYS A 225 1.11 16.10 55.09
CA CYS A 225 1.38 15.43 53.81
C CYS A 225 0.95 16.30 52.62
N VAL A 226 1.86 16.52 51.67
CA VAL A 226 1.63 17.35 50.47
C VAL A 226 2.04 16.63 49.19
N PRO A 227 1.47 16.98 48.02
CA PRO A 227 1.89 16.42 46.74
C PRO A 227 3.38 16.63 46.49
N TRP A 228 4.02 15.64 45.88
CA TRP A 228 5.39 15.79 45.41
C TRP A 228 5.40 16.58 44.11
N GLU A 229 6.22 17.64 44.08
CA GLU A 229 6.46 18.45 42.91
C GLU A 229 7.90 18.24 42.42
N PRO A 230 8.13 18.08 41.12
CA PRO A 230 9.48 17.98 40.55
C PRO A 230 10.27 19.24 40.90
N ARG A 231 11.44 19.12 41.54
CA ARG A 231 12.36 20.25 41.71
C ARG A 231 13.25 20.41 40.47
N ALA A 232 13.66 21.64 40.18
CA ALA A 232 14.62 21.95 39.12
C ALA A 232 15.90 21.11 39.26
N PRO A 233 16.54 20.70 38.14
CA PRO A 233 17.63 19.75 38.16
C PRO A 233 18.92 20.40 38.68
N GLU A 234 19.25 20.17 39.95
CA GLU A 234 20.66 20.08 40.33
C GLU A 234 21.12 18.64 40.08
N HIS A 235 22.16 18.53 39.24
CA HIS A 235 22.76 17.28 38.81
C HIS A 235 23.07 16.38 40.02
N THR A 236 22.78 15.08 39.87
CA THR A 236 23.27 14.00 40.75
C THR A 236 22.82 14.05 42.23
N SER A 237 21.51 14.14 42.50
CA SER A 237 20.98 13.63 43.77
C SER A 237 20.64 12.14 43.64
N PRO A 238 20.95 11.30 44.66
CA PRO A 238 20.45 9.93 44.71
C PRO A 238 18.91 9.94 44.65
N PRO A 239 18.27 8.86 44.16
CA PRO A 239 16.81 8.76 44.18
C PRO A 239 16.33 9.08 45.61
N PRO A 240 15.25 9.85 45.75
CA PRO A 240 14.78 10.24 47.06
C PRO A 240 14.65 9.01 47.98
N PRO A 241 14.95 9.13 49.29
CA PRO A 241 15.05 7.98 50.21
C PRO A 241 13.76 7.16 50.34
N PHE A 242 12.65 7.63 49.78
CA PHE A 242 11.37 6.94 49.70
C PHE A 242 11.19 6.03 48.48
N CYS A 243 12.11 6.05 47.51
CA CYS A 243 12.02 5.17 46.34
C CYS A 243 12.48 3.74 46.70
N PRO A 244 11.83 2.70 46.13
CA PRO A 244 12.24 1.33 46.36
C PRO A 244 13.68 1.09 45.87
N PRO A 245 14.46 0.23 46.55
CA PRO A 245 15.82 -0.10 46.12
C PRO A 245 15.75 -0.77 44.75
N GLN A 246 16.44 -0.19 43.77
CA GLN A 246 16.46 -0.73 42.42
C GLN A 246 17.34 -2.00 42.38
N PRO A 247 16.90 -3.07 41.68
CA PRO A 247 17.74 -4.23 41.45
C PRO A 247 18.97 -3.85 40.61
N GLY A 248 20.11 -4.47 40.89
CA GLY A 248 21.37 -4.22 40.16
C GLY A 248 21.20 -4.46 38.66
N THR A 249 21.76 -3.56 37.85
CA THR A 249 21.65 -3.61 36.40
C THR A 249 22.63 -4.62 35.82
N THR A 250 22.14 -5.52 34.97
CA THR A 250 22.95 -6.57 34.33
C THR A 250 23.48 -6.09 32.97
N ASP A 251 24.61 -6.65 32.53
CA ASP A 251 25.20 -6.29 31.23
C ASP A 251 24.24 -6.56 30.05
N GLU A 252 23.40 -7.60 30.13
CA GLU A 252 22.37 -7.91 29.12
C GLU A 252 21.37 -6.79 28.88
N GLN A 253 21.02 -6.03 29.92
CA GLN A 253 20.09 -4.91 29.81
C GLN A 253 20.74 -3.72 29.11
N CYS A 254 22.06 -3.54 29.27
CA CYS A 254 22.83 -2.48 28.64
C CYS A 254 23.22 -2.81 27.19
N PHE A 255 23.41 -4.09 26.84
CA PHE A 255 23.73 -4.51 25.46
C PHE A 255 22.68 -4.11 24.41
N ARG A 256 21.46 -3.76 24.84
CA ARG A 256 20.40 -3.24 23.96
C ARG A 256 20.72 -1.86 23.38
N PHE A 257 21.61 -1.09 24.01
CA PHE A 257 22.04 0.20 23.51
C PHE A 257 23.26 0.04 22.59
N SER A 258 23.05 0.23 21.29
CA SER A 258 24.07 0.05 20.26
C SER A 258 24.99 1.26 20.06
N ASP A 259 24.71 2.40 20.70
CA ASP A 259 25.47 3.63 20.51
C ASP A 259 25.78 4.34 21.84
N CYS A 260 26.90 5.08 21.82
CA CYS A 260 27.43 5.80 22.98
C CYS A 260 26.42 6.79 23.57
N ALA A 261 25.63 7.49 22.75
CA ALA A 261 24.66 8.45 23.26
C ALA A 261 23.53 7.74 24.01
N SER A 262 22.97 6.65 23.46
CA SER A 262 21.91 5.87 24.13
C SER A 262 22.38 5.15 25.37
N CYS A 263 23.62 4.66 25.33
CA CYS A 263 24.24 3.99 26.47
C CYS A 263 24.54 4.93 27.65
N THR A 264 24.87 6.19 27.37
CA THR A 264 25.21 7.18 28.42
C THR A 264 24.02 8.00 28.89
N ALA A 265 22.96 8.11 28.08
CA ALA A 265 21.76 8.87 28.40
C ALA A 265 20.57 7.96 28.76
N ASN A 266 20.74 7.14 29.80
CA ASN A 266 19.66 6.35 30.38
C ASN A 266 19.72 6.34 31.92
N THR A 267 18.62 5.98 32.55
CA THR A 267 18.51 5.79 34.00
C THR A 267 18.88 4.39 34.49
N ARG A 268 19.24 3.46 33.58
CA ARG A 268 19.59 2.05 33.87
C ARG A 268 21.05 1.85 34.31
N GLY A 269 21.77 2.91 34.66
CA GLY A 269 23.15 2.82 35.16
C GLY A 269 24.10 2.10 34.18
N CYS A 270 23.94 2.31 32.87
CA CYS A 270 24.85 1.77 31.86
C CYS A 270 26.03 2.72 31.61
N GLN A 271 27.17 2.17 31.18
CA GLN A 271 28.36 2.93 30.79
C GLN A 271 28.90 2.43 29.44
N TRP A 272 29.47 3.36 28.66
CA TRP A 272 30.08 3.04 27.38
C TRP A 272 31.59 2.80 27.53
N CYS A 273 32.07 1.64 27.09
CA CYS A 273 33.48 1.28 27.13
C CYS A 273 34.15 1.47 25.77
N GLU A 274 35.47 1.70 25.76
CA GLU A 274 36.26 1.91 24.53
C GLU A 274 36.15 0.76 23.51
N ASP A 275 35.86 -0.46 23.99
CA ASP A 275 35.57 -1.66 23.17
C ASP A 275 34.23 -1.61 22.41
N ARG A 276 33.57 -0.44 22.37
CA ARG A 276 32.30 -0.16 21.66
C ARG A 276 31.12 -0.97 22.19
N LYS A 277 31.16 -1.36 23.46
CA LYS A 277 30.09 -2.10 24.14
C LYS A 277 29.50 -1.25 25.25
N CYS A 278 28.18 -1.30 25.36
CA CYS A 278 27.43 -0.75 26.48
C CYS A 278 27.30 -1.82 27.56
N ILE A 279 27.86 -1.59 28.75
CA ILE A 279 27.85 -2.54 29.87
C ILE A 279 27.32 -1.87 31.14
N SER A 280 27.07 -2.64 32.19
CA SER A 280 26.64 -2.11 33.48
C SER A 280 27.75 -1.25 34.12
N ALA A 281 27.37 -0.19 34.83
CA ALA A 281 28.28 0.65 35.60
C ALA A 281 28.98 -0.10 36.75
N SER A 282 28.47 -1.28 37.15
CA SER A 282 29.13 -2.15 38.13
C SER A 282 30.34 -2.92 37.56
N SER A 283 30.50 -2.96 36.23
CA SER A 283 31.57 -3.67 35.56
C SER A 283 32.80 -2.76 35.38
N ASN A 284 34.02 -3.30 35.48
CA ASN A 284 35.25 -2.49 35.36
C ASN A 284 35.57 -2.21 33.88
N CYS A 285 35.51 -0.95 33.45
CA CYS A 285 36.08 -0.52 32.16
C CYS A 285 36.50 0.97 32.18
N THR A 286 37.38 1.36 31.26
CA THR A 286 37.67 2.77 30.95
C THR A 286 36.45 3.39 30.28
N SER A 287 35.65 4.10 31.07
CA SER A 287 34.31 4.53 30.67
C SER A 287 34.23 5.97 30.20
N VAL A 288 33.41 6.18 29.17
CA VAL A 288 32.87 7.49 28.83
C VAL A 288 31.55 7.64 29.60
N ARG A 289 31.56 8.43 30.67
CA ARG A 289 30.37 8.70 31.50
C ARG A 289 29.52 9.88 31.01
N ASP A 290 30.11 10.78 30.23
CA ASP A 290 29.43 11.98 29.73
C ASP A 290 29.16 11.87 28.23
N SER A 291 27.88 12.03 27.87
CA SER A 291 27.38 12.07 26.48
C SER A 291 28.13 13.09 25.59
N SER A 292 28.69 14.15 26.17
CA SER A 292 29.47 15.18 25.46
C SER A 292 30.80 14.66 24.89
N ARG A 293 31.33 13.56 25.43
CA ARG A 293 32.61 12.94 25.03
C ARG A 293 32.45 11.79 24.04
N CYS A 294 31.22 11.46 23.65
CA CYS A 294 30.95 10.49 22.60
C CYS A 294 31.43 11.04 21.24
N LYS A 295 32.54 10.49 20.70
CA LYS A 295 33.01 10.83 19.34
C LYS A 295 31.95 10.49 18.31
N ARG A 296 31.42 11.51 17.64
CA ARG A 296 30.38 11.39 16.60
C ARG A 296 31.01 10.79 15.33
N ARG A 297 30.75 9.51 15.02
CA ARG A 297 31.24 8.83 13.81
C ARG A 297 30.22 8.87 12.68
N GLU A 298 30.69 9.11 11.45
CA GLU A 298 29.88 9.13 10.22
C GLU A 298 29.18 7.79 9.93
N GLU A 299 29.79 6.66 10.33
CA GLU A 299 29.20 5.31 10.20
C GLU A 299 27.84 5.16 10.91
N GLN A 300 27.62 5.87 12.03
CA GLN A 300 26.37 5.84 12.79
C GLN A 300 25.28 6.77 12.21
N GLU A 301 25.62 7.65 11.25
CA GLU A 301 24.64 8.49 10.58
C GLU A 301 23.88 7.74 9.48
N CYS A 302 24.54 6.81 8.78
CA CYS A 302 23.92 6.04 7.69
C CYS A 302 22.81 5.10 8.19
N PHE A 303 23.07 4.31 9.23
CA PHE A 303 22.08 3.40 9.82
C PHE A 303 20.84 4.11 10.38
N ARG A 304 20.88 5.44 10.60
CA ARG A 304 19.73 6.25 11.04
C ARG A 304 18.81 6.65 9.88
N LEU A 305 19.25 6.51 8.63
CA LEU A 305 18.51 6.90 7.43
C LEU A 305 17.65 5.72 6.97
N ALA A 306 16.42 5.65 7.49
CA ALA A 306 15.50 4.53 7.25
C ALA A 306 14.87 4.49 5.83
N ASN A 307 15.25 5.38 4.91
CA ASN A 307 14.72 5.37 3.56
C ASN A 307 15.81 5.67 2.52
N CYS A 308 15.68 5.06 1.35
CA CYS A 308 16.65 5.14 0.25
C CYS A 308 16.96 6.58 -0.13
N ARG A 309 15.96 7.49 -0.16
CA ARG A 309 16.19 8.88 -0.54
C ARG A 309 17.06 9.61 0.49
N SER A 310 16.72 9.52 1.77
CA SER A 310 17.52 10.08 2.87
C SER A 310 18.93 9.50 2.88
N CYS A 311 19.08 8.20 2.60
CA CYS A 311 20.37 7.52 2.45
C CYS A 311 21.18 8.11 1.29
N SER A 312 20.58 8.19 0.10
CA SER A 312 21.22 8.68 -1.14
C SER A 312 21.60 10.17 -1.11
N LEU A 313 21.02 10.94 -0.19
CA LEU A 313 21.37 12.35 0.02
C LEU A 313 22.64 12.51 0.86
N ASN A 314 23.11 11.44 1.51
CA ASN A 314 24.34 11.45 2.29
C ASN A 314 25.46 10.75 1.50
N ALA A 315 26.53 11.48 1.20
CA ALA A 315 27.62 11.02 0.33
C ALA A 315 28.41 9.83 0.91
N ASN A 316 28.34 9.61 2.23
CA ASN A 316 29.08 8.55 2.92
C ASN A 316 28.23 7.28 3.16
N CYS A 317 27.02 7.23 2.60
CA CYS A 317 26.04 6.17 2.82
C CYS A 317 25.56 5.53 1.52
N GLN A 318 25.32 4.22 1.53
CA GLN A 318 24.76 3.47 0.42
C GLN A 318 23.53 2.69 0.86
N TRP A 319 22.50 2.69 0.01
CA TRP A 319 21.30 1.91 0.24
C TRP A 319 21.49 0.47 -0.23
N GLU A 320 21.34 -0.48 0.69
CA GLU A 320 21.37 -1.92 0.41
C GLU A 320 19.95 -2.40 0.09
N ALA A 321 19.64 -2.58 -1.21
CA ALA A 321 18.28 -2.87 -1.66
C ALA A 321 17.74 -4.22 -1.19
N GLN A 322 18.62 -5.21 -0.97
CA GLN A 322 18.24 -6.56 -0.53
C GLN A 322 17.83 -6.59 0.95
N GLN A 323 18.47 -5.77 1.79
CA GLN A 323 18.20 -5.69 3.22
C GLN A 323 17.28 -4.52 3.59
N GLN A 324 17.03 -3.58 2.66
CA GLN A 324 16.28 -2.34 2.89
C GLN A 324 16.90 -1.47 3.99
N GLU A 325 18.23 -1.44 4.05
CA GLU A 325 18.96 -0.68 5.07
C GLU A 325 19.96 0.28 4.44
N CYS A 326 20.19 1.41 5.12
CA CYS A 326 21.22 2.36 4.73
C CYS A 326 22.51 2.04 5.48
N GLN A 327 23.52 1.60 4.76
CA GLN A 327 24.81 1.22 5.30
C GLN A 327 25.84 2.32 5.04
N ALA A 328 26.82 2.46 5.92
CA ALA A 328 27.98 3.27 5.61
C ALA A 328 28.72 2.63 4.43
N LEU A 329 29.17 3.44 3.46
CA LEU A 329 30.00 2.93 2.36
C LEU A 329 31.18 2.16 2.96
N PRO A 330 31.40 0.88 2.57
CA PRO A 330 32.49 0.10 3.12
C PRO A 330 33.79 0.84 2.83
N GLY A 331 34.57 1.15 3.87
CA GLY A 331 35.85 1.86 3.82
C GLY A 331 36.98 1.13 3.07
N LYS A 332 36.68 0.35 2.02
CA LYS A 332 37.62 -0.37 1.16
C LYS A 332 37.27 -0.29 -0.33
N LEU A 333 36.67 0.79 -0.83
CA LEU A 333 36.56 1.01 -2.29
C LEU A 333 37.93 1.14 -2.98
N CYS A 334 38.96 1.60 -2.26
CA CYS A 334 40.27 1.89 -2.84
C CYS A 334 41.36 0.84 -2.53
N GLY A 335 41.05 -0.20 -1.76
CA GLY A 335 42.04 -1.17 -1.25
C GLY A 335 42.94 -0.56 -0.15
N ASP A 336 43.76 -1.40 0.48
CA ASP A 336 44.62 -0.97 1.59
C ASP A 336 45.72 0.00 1.12
N GLY A 337 45.91 1.10 1.86
CA GLY A 337 46.91 2.13 1.55
C GLY A 337 46.48 3.21 0.53
N TRP A 338 45.19 3.26 0.17
CA TRP A 338 44.60 4.29 -0.69
C TRP A 338 43.45 5.01 0.00
N HIS A 339 43.30 6.31 -0.26
CA HIS A 339 42.27 7.18 0.31
C HIS A 339 41.20 7.49 -0.74
N HIS A 340 39.92 7.28 -0.40
CA HIS A 340 38.79 7.58 -1.27
C HIS A 340 38.43 9.07 -1.19
N VAL A 341 38.55 9.79 -2.32
CA VAL A 341 38.30 11.24 -2.40
C VAL A 341 37.49 11.55 -3.66
N GLY A 342 36.18 11.74 -3.49
CA GLY A 342 35.26 11.92 -4.62
C GLY A 342 35.08 10.60 -5.38
N GLU A 343 35.25 10.62 -6.71
CA GLU A 343 35.18 9.44 -7.58
C GLU A 343 36.56 8.77 -7.78
N ALA A 344 37.59 9.23 -7.05
CA ALA A 344 38.97 8.83 -7.22
C ALA A 344 39.56 8.26 -5.93
N CYS A 345 40.52 7.35 -6.08
CA CYS A 345 41.35 6.84 -5.01
C CYS A 345 42.73 7.49 -5.10
N LEU A 346 43.15 8.22 -4.07
CA LEU A 346 44.44 8.89 -3.99
C LEU A 346 45.39 8.17 -3.04
N ARG A 347 46.68 8.11 -3.39
CA ARG A 347 47.74 7.59 -2.53
C ARG A 347 48.97 8.46 -2.62
N ILE A 348 49.47 8.89 -1.46
CA ILE A 348 50.70 9.68 -1.35
C ILE A 348 51.84 8.73 -0.96
N ASN A 349 52.94 8.80 -1.69
CA ASN A 349 54.17 8.08 -1.36
C ASN A 349 55.31 9.09 -1.16
N SER A 350 56.20 8.82 -0.22
CA SER A 350 57.36 9.66 0.13
C SER A 350 58.66 9.24 -0.57
N SER A 351 58.61 8.32 -1.54
CA SER A 351 59.78 7.91 -2.30
C SER A 351 60.31 9.04 -3.19
N ARG A 352 61.63 9.18 -3.25
CA ARG A 352 62.31 10.19 -4.05
C ARG A 352 62.65 9.65 -5.43
N GLU A 353 61.90 10.08 -6.44
CA GLU A 353 61.93 9.51 -7.80
C GLU A 353 61.91 10.61 -8.87
N SER A 354 62.31 10.26 -10.09
CA SER A 354 62.06 11.10 -11.28
C SER A 354 60.59 11.05 -11.67
N TYR A 355 60.13 12.00 -12.49
CA TYR A 355 58.72 12.03 -12.92
C TYR A 355 58.32 10.73 -13.66
N ASP A 356 59.15 10.28 -14.60
CA ASP A 356 58.88 9.08 -15.39
C ASP A 356 58.85 7.82 -14.50
N ASN A 357 59.73 7.73 -13.50
CA ASN A 357 59.73 6.64 -12.52
C ASN A 357 58.50 6.70 -11.61
N ALA A 358 58.09 7.89 -11.16
CA ALA A 358 56.89 8.09 -10.35
C ALA A 358 55.63 7.70 -11.14
N GLN A 359 55.57 8.04 -12.43
CA GLN A 359 54.48 7.61 -13.31
C GLN A 359 54.44 6.09 -13.46
N HIS A 360 55.59 5.45 -13.70
CA HIS A 360 55.70 4.00 -13.78
C HIS A 360 55.30 3.31 -12.46
N TYR A 361 55.68 3.90 -11.32
CA TYR A 361 55.29 3.43 -10.00
C TYR A 361 53.77 3.44 -9.81
N CYS A 362 53.09 4.54 -10.17
CA CYS A 362 51.63 4.61 -10.09
C CYS A 362 50.94 3.63 -11.04
N LYS A 363 51.49 3.44 -12.25
CA LYS A 363 51.01 2.43 -13.21
C LYS A 363 51.11 1.01 -12.67
N ASN A 364 52.21 0.66 -12.01
CA ASN A 364 52.37 -0.64 -11.34
C ASN A 364 51.33 -0.90 -10.24
N LEU A 365 50.77 0.16 -9.64
CA LEU A 365 49.70 0.05 -8.65
C LEU A 365 48.27 0.08 -9.24
N GLY A 366 48.14 0.00 -10.57
CA GLY A 366 46.85 0.02 -11.26
C GLY A 366 46.21 1.40 -11.35
N GLY A 367 47.01 2.46 -11.30
CA GLY A 367 46.58 3.86 -11.43
C GLY A 367 47.50 4.68 -12.34
N ASN A 368 47.37 6.00 -12.27
CA ASN A 368 48.26 6.97 -12.92
C ASN A 368 48.74 7.98 -11.88
N ILE A 369 49.67 8.85 -12.28
CA ILE A 369 50.00 10.02 -11.46
C ILE A 369 48.79 10.98 -11.42
N ALA A 370 48.51 11.59 -10.27
CA ALA A 370 47.22 12.22 -9.99
C ALA A 370 46.96 13.51 -10.77
N SER A 371 45.75 13.65 -11.31
CA SER A 371 45.30 14.79 -12.13
C SER A 371 44.53 15.87 -11.34
N LEU A 372 44.34 15.71 -10.03
CA LEU A 372 43.81 16.69 -9.05
C LEU A 372 42.83 17.74 -9.60
N LEU A 373 41.74 17.28 -10.22
CA LEU A 373 40.78 18.11 -10.95
C LEU A 373 39.80 18.85 -10.06
N THR A 374 39.56 18.37 -8.83
CA THR A 374 38.52 18.91 -7.94
C THR A 374 39.12 19.53 -6.68
N ASP A 375 38.43 20.56 -6.14
CA ASP A 375 38.83 21.22 -4.89
C ASP A 375 38.91 20.26 -3.70
N LYS A 376 38.07 19.21 -3.70
CA LYS A 376 38.08 18.16 -2.68
C LYS A 376 39.37 17.35 -2.71
N GLN A 377 39.86 16.99 -3.91
CA GLN A 377 41.13 16.27 -4.08
C GLN A 377 42.31 17.14 -3.64
N VAL A 378 42.32 18.42 -4.04
CA VAL A 378 43.37 19.37 -3.66
C VAL A 378 43.43 19.56 -2.15
N ASN A 379 42.29 19.83 -1.50
CA ASN A 379 42.23 20.05 -0.05
C ASN A 379 42.71 18.82 0.73
N PHE A 380 42.28 17.62 0.32
CA PHE A 380 42.74 16.37 0.93
C PHE A 380 44.27 16.21 0.86
N VAL A 381 44.86 16.45 -0.33
CA VAL A 381 46.32 16.34 -0.51
C VAL A 381 47.05 17.34 0.39
N LEU A 382 46.59 18.60 0.47
CA LEU A 382 47.23 19.61 1.30
C LEU A 382 47.16 19.27 2.80
N GLU A 383 46.01 18.77 3.28
CA GLU A 383 45.84 18.32 4.66
C GLU A 383 46.77 17.15 5.00
N GLU A 384 46.90 16.17 4.10
CA GLU A 384 47.82 15.04 4.30
C GLU A 384 49.29 15.50 4.29
N LEU A 385 49.69 16.37 3.37
CA LEU A 385 51.05 16.93 3.34
C LEU A 385 51.37 17.72 4.62
N GLN A 386 50.38 18.41 5.20
CA GLN A 386 50.53 19.09 6.48
C GLN A 386 50.75 18.10 7.64
N LYS A 387 50.13 16.91 7.61
CA LYS A 387 50.39 15.85 8.60
C LYS A 387 51.81 15.32 8.52
N TYR A 388 52.35 15.13 7.32
CA TYR A 388 53.76 14.75 7.14
C TYR A 388 54.72 15.84 7.63
N GLN A 389 54.37 17.12 7.41
CA GLN A 389 55.15 18.24 7.91
C GLN A 389 55.18 18.31 9.44
N LEU A 390 54.06 17.98 10.11
CA LEU A 390 54.00 17.84 11.57
C LEU A 390 54.85 16.67 12.11
N GLN A 391 55.23 15.73 11.25
CA GLN A 391 56.12 14.60 11.55
C GLN A 391 57.56 14.84 11.05
N GLU A 392 57.95 16.11 10.86
CA GLU A 392 59.27 16.56 10.37
C GLU A 392 59.65 16.05 8.96
N LYS A 393 58.67 15.62 8.15
CA LYS A 393 58.88 15.22 6.75
C LYS A 393 58.25 16.22 5.79
N THR A 394 59.08 17.04 5.15
CA THR A 394 58.63 17.96 4.10
C THR A 394 58.60 17.24 2.75
N LEU A 395 57.39 16.98 2.23
CA LEU A 395 57.20 16.35 0.93
C LEU A 395 56.86 17.41 -0.14
N SER A 396 57.45 17.24 -1.32
CA SER A 396 57.25 18.06 -2.51
C SER A 396 56.82 17.18 -3.69
N PRO A 397 55.62 16.58 -3.62
CA PRO A 397 55.33 15.44 -4.47
C PRO A 397 55.07 15.83 -5.93
N TRP A 398 55.44 14.93 -6.84
CA TRP A 398 55.03 15.01 -8.24
C TRP A 398 53.50 14.90 -8.40
N VAL A 399 52.96 15.73 -9.29
CA VAL A 399 51.56 15.68 -9.75
C VAL A 399 51.52 15.46 -11.27
N GLY A 400 50.43 14.93 -11.80
CA GLY A 400 50.31 14.52 -13.21
C GLY A 400 50.19 15.66 -14.21
N LEU A 401 50.72 16.84 -13.90
CA LEU A 401 50.65 18.03 -14.74
C LEU A 401 51.95 18.18 -15.53
N ARG A 402 51.85 18.11 -16.86
CA ARG A 402 53.00 18.13 -17.78
C ARG A 402 52.79 19.12 -18.91
N LYS A 403 53.87 19.69 -19.42
CA LYS A 403 53.87 20.57 -20.60
C LYS A 403 53.75 19.72 -21.86
N ILE A 404 52.62 19.83 -22.57
CA ILE A 404 52.30 19.00 -23.75
C ILE A 404 52.84 19.64 -25.05
N ASN A 405 52.84 20.98 -25.13
CA ASN A 405 53.48 21.75 -26.21
C ASN A 405 54.10 23.03 -25.63
N VAL A 406 54.87 23.79 -26.44
CA VAL A 406 55.63 25.00 -26.03
C VAL A 406 54.79 26.02 -25.24
N SER A 407 53.46 26.02 -25.39
CA SER A 407 52.54 27.00 -24.80
C SER A 407 51.47 26.47 -23.84
N TYR A 408 51.30 25.16 -23.62
CA TYR A 408 50.20 24.66 -22.75
C TYR A 408 50.58 23.48 -21.85
N TRP A 409 50.03 23.51 -20.63
CA TRP A 409 50.10 22.47 -19.61
C TRP A 409 48.79 21.70 -19.58
N GLY A 410 48.87 20.38 -19.48
CA GLY A 410 47.71 19.50 -19.35
C GLY A 410 47.99 18.36 -18.39
N TRP A 411 46.92 17.77 -17.90
CA TRP A 411 46.97 16.62 -17.02
C TRP A 411 47.21 15.34 -17.81
N GLU A 412 47.73 14.31 -17.13
CA GLU A 412 48.03 13.00 -17.73
C GLU A 412 46.77 12.29 -18.28
N ASP A 413 45.59 12.62 -17.77
CA ASP A 413 44.30 12.15 -18.29
C ASP A 413 43.79 12.92 -19.53
N ALA A 414 44.66 13.76 -20.11
CA ALA A 414 44.40 14.66 -21.23
C ALA A 414 43.38 15.79 -20.95
N SER A 415 42.99 16.00 -19.70
CA SER A 415 42.16 17.15 -19.32
C SER A 415 42.98 18.46 -19.32
N PRO A 416 42.37 19.59 -19.73
CA PRO A 416 43.07 20.86 -19.74
C PRO A 416 43.31 21.37 -18.31
N PHE A 417 44.45 22.03 -18.07
CA PHE A 417 44.71 22.74 -16.82
C PHE A 417 43.90 24.05 -16.76
N THR A 418 42.59 23.89 -16.62
CA THR A 418 41.62 24.97 -16.50
C THR A 418 40.65 24.57 -15.40
N ASN A 419 40.41 25.44 -14.41
CA ASN A 419 39.42 25.23 -13.34
C ASN A 419 39.87 24.33 -12.15
N THR A 420 41.14 24.40 -11.74
CA THR A 420 41.64 23.76 -10.50
C THR A 420 41.96 24.78 -9.40
N SER A 421 41.91 24.37 -8.14
CA SER A 421 42.35 25.18 -6.98
C SER A 421 43.87 25.36 -6.88
N LEU A 422 44.64 24.70 -7.76
CA LEU A 422 46.10 24.78 -7.81
C LEU A 422 46.54 25.97 -8.66
N ARG A 423 47.58 26.68 -8.22
CA ARG A 423 48.11 27.86 -8.93
C ARG A 423 49.62 27.78 -9.06
N TRP A 424 50.15 28.24 -10.18
CA TRP A 424 51.58 28.47 -10.33
C TRP A 424 52.06 29.52 -9.32
N LEU A 425 53.24 29.30 -8.73
CA LEU A 425 53.86 30.30 -7.88
C LEU A 425 54.33 31.51 -8.71
N PRO A 426 54.50 32.70 -8.10
CA PRO A 426 55.02 33.87 -8.81
C PRO A 426 56.37 33.56 -9.46
N GLY A 427 56.49 33.79 -10.77
CA GLY A 427 57.70 33.46 -11.55
C GLY A 427 57.71 32.07 -12.18
N GLU A 428 56.63 31.30 -12.04
CA GLU A 428 56.45 29.97 -12.62
C GLU A 428 55.25 29.96 -13.58
N PRO A 429 55.19 29.02 -14.55
CA PRO A 429 56.15 27.94 -14.81
C PRO A 429 57.47 28.46 -15.41
N SER A 430 58.61 27.99 -14.88
CA SER A 430 59.92 28.31 -15.46
C SER A 430 60.13 27.62 -16.82
N ASP A 431 60.92 28.23 -17.71
CA ASP A 431 61.32 27.61 -18.98
C ASP A 431 62.27 26.41 -18.81
N SER A 432 62.73 26.15 -17.58
CA SER A 432 63.63 25.05 -17.24
C SER A 432 62.93 23.72 -16.94
N GLY A 433 61.60 23.66 -16.91
CA GLY A 433 60.86 22.46 -16.49
C GLY A 433 59.69 22.07 -17.41
N PHE A 434 59.48 20.75 -17.55
CA PHE A 434 58.39 20.18 -18.35
C PHE A 434 57.35 19.42 -17.49
N CYS A 435 57.65 19.20 -16.20
CA CYS A 435 56.80 18.46 -15.26
C CYS A 435 56.58 19.29 -13.97
N ALA A 436 55.40 19.18 -13.36
CA ALA A 436 55.04 19.99 -12.19
C ALA A 436 55.01 19.21 -10.87
N TYR A 437 55.39 19.87 -9.78
CA TYR A 437 55.31 19.34 -8.42
C TYR A 437 54.74 20.39 -7.46
N LEU A 438 54.29 19.95 -6.28
CA LEU A 438 53.75 20.82 -5.23
C LEU A 438 54.85 21.29 -4.27
N GLU A 439 55.05 22.60 -4.11
CA GLU A 439 56.11 23.15 -3.24
C GLU A 439 55.57 23.77 -1.92
N ARG A 440 54.28 24.07 -1.80
CA ARG A 440 53.71 24.70 -0.59
C ARG A 440 52.43 24.03 -0.09
N THR A 441 52.45 23.55 1.16
CA THR A 441 51.30 22.95 1.86
C THR A 441 50.17 23.95 2.18
N GLN A 442 50.48 25.24 2.33
CA GLN A 442 49.52 26.27 2.74
C GLN A 442 48.85 27.02 1.57
N VAL A 443 49.41 26.97 0.36
CA VAL A 443 49.03 27.90 -0.75
C VAL A 443 48.78 27.19 -2.09
N SER A 444 48.62 25.86 -2.10
CA SER A 444 48.35 25.09 -3.33
C SER A 444 49.29 25.43 -4.51
N GLY A 445 50.56 25.70 -4.20
CA GLY A 445 51.53 26.28 -5.14
C GLY A 445 52.25 25.22 -5.99
N LEU A 446 52.23 25.40 -7.30
CA LEU A 446 52.90 24.57 -8.30
C LEU A 446 54.21 25.20 -8.79
N LYS A 447 55.20 24.36 -9.08
CA LYS A 447 56.46 24.72 -9.76
C LYS A 447 56.83 23.72 -10.84
N ALA A 448 57.52 24.21 -11.87
CA ALA A 448 58.04 23.39 -12.94
C ALA A 448 59.46 22.91 -12.62
N ASN A 449 59.79 21.69 -13.03
CA ASN A 449 61.14 21.12 -12.94
C ASN A 449 61.40 20.21 -14.17
N PRO A 450 62.65 19.93 -14.57
CA PRO A 450 62.93 18.90 -15.55
C PRO A 450 62.33 17.57 -15.09
N CYS A 451 61.67 16.83 -15.98
CA CYS A 451 61.08 15.52 -15.65
C CYS A 451 62.14 14.49 -15.21
N THR A 452 63.41 14.73 -15.57
CA THR A 452 64.59 13.95 -15.16
C THR A 452 65.10 14.28 -13.77
N ALA A 453 64.69 15.40 -13.17
CA ALA A 453 65.04 15.74 -11.79
C ALA A 453 64.27 14.84 -10.81
N THR A 454 64.75 14.75 -9.57
CA THR A 454 64.08 13.98 -8.51
C THR A 454 63.41 14.91 -7.50
N THR A 455 62.19 14.58 -7.06
CA THR A 455 61.47 15.30 -6.00
C THR A 455 61.03 14.35 -4.89
N ASP A 456 60.69 14.92 -3.74
CA ASP A 456 60.36 14.17 -2.54
C ASP A 456 58.87 13.83 -2.50
N GLY A 457 58.54 12.70 -3.10
CA GLY A 457 57.22 12.08 -3.08
C GLY A 457 56.48 12.15 -4.41
N LEU A 458 55.35 11.45 -4.45
CA LEU A 458 54.47 11.38 -5.62
C LEU A 458 53.04 11.06 -5.19
N ILE A 459 52.07 11.49 -6.00
CA ILE A 459 50.66 11.24 -5.75
C ILE A 459 50.11 10.36 -6.87
N CYS A 460 49.64 9.17 -6.51
CA CYS A 460 48.95 8.28 -7.43
C CYS A 460 47.44 8.45 -7.32
N GLU A 461 46.76 8.28 -8.45
CA GLU A 461 45.31 8.28 -8.60
C GLU A 461 44.87 7.03 -9.37
N LYS A 462 43.79 6.39 -8.92
CA LYS A 462 43.08 5.39 -9.71
C LYS A 462 41.57 5.59 -9.58
N PRO A 463 40.78 5.23 -10.60
CA PRO A 463 39.33 5.21 -10.45
C PRO A 463 38.95 4.22 -9.34
N ALA A 464 37.96 4.57 -8.53
CA ALA A 464 37.38 3.60 -7.59
C ALA A 464 36.71 2.47 -8.40
N GLY A 465 37.27 1.25 -8.40
CA GLY A 465 36.72 0.08 -9.11
C GLY A 465 35.92 -0.85 -8.18
N SER A 466 34.83 -1.51 -8.60
CA SER A 466 34.65 -2.18 -9.90
C SER A 466 33.40 -1.78 -10.72
N PRO A 467 33.43 -2.03 -12.06
CA PRO A 467 32.28 -1.94 -12.98
C PRO A 467 31.24 -3.07 -12.81
N GLN A 468 31.15 -3.69 -11.62
CA GLN A 468 30.13 -4.70 -11.30
C GLN A 468 29.03 -4.16 -10.37
N SER A 469 29.05 -2.88 -10.03
CA SER A 469 27.97 -2.19 -9.32
C SER A 469 27.01 -1.42 -10.26
N GLN A 470 26.67 -1.99 -11.42
CA GLN A 470 25.40 -1.66 -12.12
C GLN A 470 24.16 -2.12 -11.31
N SER A 471 24.21 -1.98 -10.00
CA SER A 471 23.06 -2.00 -9.10
C SER A 471 23.14 -0.91 -8.03
N ALA A 472 23.84 0.22 -8.29
CA ALA A 472 23.26 1.51 -7.90
C ALA A 472 22.02 1.76 -8.77
N ARG A 473 20.99 0.90 -8.63
CA ARG A 473 19.67 1.21 -9.15
C ARG A 473 19.29 2.53 -8.48
N PRO A 474 18.87 3.57 -9.24
CA PRO A 474 18.38 4.78 -8.61
C PRO A 474 17.30 4.38 -7.62
N CYS A 475 17.37 4.93 -6.41
CA CYS A 475 16.31 4.78 -5.42
C CYS A 475 14.96 4.92 -6.13
N LYS A 476 14.08 3.93 -5.97
CA LYS A 476 12.73 4.03 -6.52
C LYS A 476 12.14 5.37 -6.10
N THR A 477 11.56 6.09 -7.06
CA THR A 477 10.90 7.37 -6.78
C THR A 477 9.79 7.11 -5.76
N PRO A 478 9.87 7.73 -4.55
CA PRO A 478 8.84 7.59 -3.53
C PRO A 478 7.46 7.92 -4.10
N CYS A 479 6.44 7.19 -3.66
CA CYS A 479 5.06 7.40 -4.13
C CYS A 479 4.66 8.88 -4.03
N ALA A 480 5.03 9.58 -2.95
CA ALA A 480 4.72 11.00 -2.76
C ALA A 480 5.23 11.96 -3.86
N LEU A 481 6.26 11.58 -4.62
CA LEU A 481 6.79 12.39 -5.73
C LEU A 481 6.14 12.06 -7.08
N ARG A 482 5.29 11.02 -7.15
CA ARG A 482 4.51 10.67 -8.32
C ARG A 482 3.25 11.54 -8.33
N THR A 483 3.17 12.47 -9.27
CA THR A 483 2.13 13.52 -9.31
C THR A 483 0.91 13.18 -10.17
N SER A 484 0.89 12.02 -10.83
CA SER A 484 -0.22 11.57 -11.65
C SER A 484 -0.62 10.13 -11.33
N CYS A 485 -1.89 9.81 -11.56
CA CYS A 485 -2.42 8.47 -11.34
C CYS A 485 -1.64 7.41 -12.12
N ALA A 486 -1.42 7.61 -13.42
CA ALA A 486 -0.72 6.65 -14.27
C ALA A 486 0.73 6.38 -13.81
N ASN A 487 1.43 7.42 -13.33
CA ASN A 487 2.77 7.24 -12.78
C ASN A 487 2.72 6.54 -11.42
N CYS A 488 1.72 6.86 -10.60
CA CYS A 488 1.49 6.22 -9.31
C CYS A 488 1.19 4.72 -9.43
N THR A 489 0.27 4.32 -10.31
CA THR A 489 -0.22 2.94 -10.48
C THR A 489 0.62 2.09 -11.43
N SER A 490 1.69 2.65 -12.01
CA SER A 490 2.62 1.94 -12.91
C SER A 490 3.23 0.66 -12.31
N GLN A 491 3.26 0.55 -10.98
CA GLN A 491 3.71 -0.63 -10.24
C GLN A 491 2.61 -1.04 -9.26
N ALA A 492 1.83 -2.06 -9.64
CA ALA A 492 0.70 -2.54 -8.84
C ALA A 492 1.16 -2.95 -7.43
N MET A 493 0.37 -2.55 -6.42
CA MET A 493 0.51 -2.89 -4.98
C MET A 493 1.57 -2.14 -4.16
N GLU A 494 2.48 -1.37 -4.78
CA GLU A 494 3.53 -0.59 -4.07
C GLU A 494 3.04 0.82 -3.70
N CYS A 495 2.35 1.49 -4.63
CA CYS A 495 1.76 2.81 -4.42
C CYS A 495 0.24 2.78 -4.65
N MET A 496 -0.46 3.71 -4.01
CA MET A 496 -1.90 3.90 -4.12
C MET A 496 -2.17 5.36 -4.50
N TRP A 497 -2.89 5.55 -5.61
CA TRP A 497 -3.30 6.85 -6.06
C TRP A 497 -4.60 7.27 -5.40
N CYS A 498 -4.60 8.42 -4.76
CA CYS A 498 -5.80 9.01 -4.21
C CYS A 498 -6.38 10.08 -5.14
N GLY A 499 -7.51 9.79 -5.78
CA GLY A 499 -8.16 10.70 -6.72
C GLY A 499 -8.61 12.01 -6.06
N SER A 500 -9.28 11.91 -4.92
CA SER A 500 -9.83 13.03 -4.15
C SER A 500 -8.78 14.03 -3.66
N THR A 501 -7.57 13.57 -3.30
CA THR A 501 -6.49 14.45 -2.83
C THR A 501 -5.41 14.72 -3.87
N GLN A 502 -5.49 14.07 -5.04
CA GLN A 502 -4.50 14.13 -6.11
C GLN A 502 -3.07 13.81 -5.61
N ARG A 503 -2.97 12.77 -4.78
CA ARG A 503 -1.71 12.34 -4.15
C ARG A 503 -1.48 10.86 -4.33
N CYS A 504 -0.24 10.51 -4.62
CA CYS A 504 0.23 9.14 -4.61
C CYS A 504 0.87 8.81 -3.26
N VAL A 505 0.46 7.71 -2.64
CA VAL A 505 0.87 7.34 -1.28
C VAL A 505 1.33 5.89 -1.26
N ASP A 506 2.30 5.57 -0.42
CA ASP A 506 2.78 4.19 -0.24
C ASP A 506 1.69 3.33 0.42
N SER A 507 1.50 2.10 -0.07
CA SER A 507 0.46 1.21 0.45
C SER A 507 0.61 0.92 1.95
N SER A 508 1.85 0.85 2.46
CA SER A 508 2.16 0.67 3.88
C SER A 508 2.00 1.93 4.73
N ALA A 509 2.00 3.11 4.10
CA ALA A 509 1.88 4.41 4.76
C ALA A 509 0.45 4.99 4.71
N TYR A 510 -0.52 4.25 4.18
CA TYR A 510 -1.90 4.73 4.01
C TYR A 510 -2.51 5.23 5.32
N VAL A 511 -2.46 4.42 6.37
CA VAL A 511 -3.04 4.73 7.69
C VAL A 511 -2.42 6.00 8.30
N ILE A 512 -1.14 6.25 7.99
CA ILE A 512 -0.39 7.41 8.51
C ILE A 512 -0.60 8.65 7.62
N SER A 513 -0.80 8.47 6.32
CA SER A 513 -0.92 9.56 5.33
C SER A 513 -2.35 10.08 5.21
N PHE A 514 -3.33 9.21 5.45
CA PHE A 514 -4.75 9.53 5.46
C PHE A 514 -5.39 9.07 6.79
N PRO A 515 -4.92 9.60 7.94
CA PRO A 515 -5.38 9.16 9.27
C PRO A 515 -6.88 9.42 9.51
N TYR A 516 -7.51 10.20 8.64
CA TYR A 516 -8.93 10.58 8.68
C TYR A 516 -9.74 10.09 7.48
N GLY A 517 -9.20 9.16 6.67
CA GLY A 517 -9.88 8.75 5.42
C GLY A 517 -10.02 9.89 4.42
N GLN A 518 -9.09 10.86 4.42
CA GLN A 518 -9.05 11.97 3.45
C GLN A 518 -8.99 11.47 2.01
N CYS A 519 -8.55 10.23 1.83
CA CYS A 519 -8.70 9.52 0.60
C CYS A 519 -10.03 8.77 0.57
N LEU A 520 -11.02 9.35 -0.12
CA LEU A 520 -12.35 8.75 -0.29
C LEU A 520 -12.30 7.43 -1.06
N GLU A 521 -11.41 7.35 -2.04
CA GLU A 521 -11.15 6.18 -2.86
C GLU A 521 -9.70 6.16 -3.32
N TRP A 522 -9.12 4.97 -3.45
CA TRP A 522 -7.75 4.78 -3.92
C TRP A 522 -7.69 3.76 -5.05
N GLN A 523 -6.76 4.00 -5.98
CA GLN A 523 -6.56 3.19 -7.18
C GLN A 523 -5.13 2.64 -7.18
N THR A 524 -4.98 1.36 -7.52
CA THR A 524 -3.67 0.67 -7.58
C THR A 524 -3.32 0.18 -8.98
N GLN A 525 -4.27 0.20 -9.92
CA GLN A 525 -4.11 -0.32 -11.28
C GLN A 525 -4.75 0.64 -12.29
N ASP A 526 -6.08 0.65 -12.38
CA ASP A 526 -6.83 1.43 -13.37
C ASP A 526 -7.18 2.84 -12.87
N CYS A 527 -6.79 3.83 -13.67
CA CYS A 527 -7.13 5.23 -13.43
C CYS A 527 -8.50 5.54 -14.06
N SER A 528 -9.57 5.56 -13.26
CA SER A 528 -10.88 6.00 -13.74
C SER A 528 -10.85 7.50 -14.08
N ALA A 529 -11.71 7.94 -15.01
CA ALA A 529 -11.75 9.33 -15.45
C ALA A 529 -11.89 10.25 -14.23
N GLN A 530 -10.95 11.18 -14.01
CA GLN A 530 -10.94 12.03 -12.81
C GLN A 530 -11.98 13.16 -12.88
N ASN A 531 -12.50 13.45 -14.07
CA ASN A 531 -13.46 14.54 -14.30
C ASN A 531 -14.86 13.99 -14.56
N CYS A 532 -15.87 14.74 -14.14
CA CYS A 532 -17.29 14.35 -14.27
C CYS A 532 -17.67 14.09 -15.74
N SER A 533 -17.07 14.83 -16.68
CA SER A 533 -17.32 14.71 -18.12
C SER A 533 -17.03 13.34 -18.73
N GLY A 534 -16.25 12.49 -18.05
CA GLY A 534 -15.96 11.13 -18.52
C GLY A 534 -17.08 10.12 -18.22
N LEU A 535 -18.04 10.47 -17.38
CA LEU A 535 -19.11 9.57 -16.93
C LEU A 535 -20.30 9.66 -17.89
N ARG A 536 -20.72 8.50 -18.43
CA ARG A 536 -21.72 8.43 -19.50
C ARG A 536 -23.12 8.10 -19.00
N THR A 537 -23.30 7.63 -17.77
CA THR A 537 -24.63 7.37 -17.20
C THR A 537 -24.90 8.28 -16.02
N CYS A 538 -26.18 8.58 -15.76
CA CYS A 538 -26.56 9.37 -14.60
C CYS A 538 -26.20 8.66 -13.28
N ALA A 539 -26.37 7.35 -13.20
CA ALA A 539 -26.08 6.58 -12.00
C ALA A 539 -24.59 6.70 -11.60
N ASP A 540 -23.68 6.48 -12.56
CA ASP A 540 -22.24 6.61 -12.33
C ASP A 540 -21.86 8.08 -12.01
N CYS A 541 -22.54 9.04 -12.64
CA CYS A 541 -22.34 10.46 -12.39
C CYS A 541 -22.65 10.85 -10.94
N LEU A 542 -23.79 10.40 -10.41
CA LEU A 542 -24.25 10.75 -9.06
C LEU A 542 -23.57 9.95 -7.94
N GLU A 543 -22.86 8.86 -8.27
CA GLU A 543 -21.99 8.16 -7.31
C GLU A 543 -20.84 9.06 -6.84
N ARG A 544 -20.46 10.06 -7.66
CA ARG A 544 -19.46 11.07 -7.30
C ARG A 544 -20.10 12.31 -6.69
N VAL A 545 -19.70 12.61 -5.45
CA VAL A 545 -20.20 13.74 -4.64
C VAL A 545 -19.96 15.14 -5.23
N GLU A 546 -19.08 15.25 -6.22
CA GLU A 546 -18.69 16.50 -6.88
C GLU A 546 -19.23 16.65 -8.31
N CYS A 547 -20.06 15.70 -8.76
CA CYS A 547 -20.65 15.66 -10.09
C CYS A 547 -22.18 15.75 -10.05
N GLY A 548 -22.76 16.26 -11.14
CA GLY A 548 -24.20 16.19 -11.38
C GLY A 548 -24.52 16.02 -12.86
N TRP A 549 -25.73 15.54 -13.12
CA TRP A 549 -26.20 15.14 -14.44
C TRP A 549 -27.12 16.21 -15.03
N CYS A 550 -26.74 16.76 -16.18
CA CYS A 550 -27.58 17.65 -16.98
C CYS A 550 -28.31 16.85 -18.06
N GLY A 551 -29.57 16.51 -17.82
CA GLY A 551 -30.44 15.83 -18.78
C GLY A 551 -30.89 16.74 -19.92
N ASP A 552 -30.92 16.21 -21.13
CA ASP A 552 -31.39 16.92 -22.32
C ASP A 552 -32.94 16.89 -22.43
N PRO A 553 -33.55 17.78 -23.22
CA PRO A 553 -35.01 17.87 -23.32
C PRO A 553 -35.67 16.73 -24.11
N SER A 554 -34.90 15.73 -24.58
CA SER A 554 -35.39 14.73 -25.52
C SER A 554 -36.30 13.65 -24.89
N ASN A 555 -36.35 13.59 -23.56
CA ASN A 555 -37.05 12.57 -22.77
C ASN A 555 -36.67 11.13 -23.18
N THR A 556 -35.41 10.93 -23.55
CA THR A 556 -34.81 9.60 -23.81
C THR A 556 -33.80 9.19 -22.74
N GLY A 557 -33.62 10.02 -21.71
CA GLY A 557 -32.61 9.83 -20.66
C GLY A 557 -31.18 10.19 -21.07
N ARG A 558 -31.01 10.99 -22.13
CA ARG A 558 -29.71 11.47 -22.57
C ARG A 558 -29.29 12.68 -21.75
N GLY A 559 -27.98 12.87 -21.55
CA GLY A 559 -27.47 14.00 -20.77
C GLY A 559 -25.95 14.07 -20.72
N VAL A 560 -25.44 15.01 -19.93
CA VAL A 560 -24.01 15.23 -19.74
C VAL A 560 -23.71 15.29 -18.25
N CYS A 561 -22.74 14.49 -17.80
CA CYS A 561 -22.21 14.60 -16.45
C CYS A 561 -21.18 15.74 -16.37
N MET A 562 -21.30 16.60 -15.37
CA MET A 562 -20.40 17.74 -15.19
C MET A 562 -20.24 18.09 -13.71
N GLU A 563 -19.18 18.82 -13.37
CA GLU A 563 -18.92 19.27 -12.02
C GLU A 563 -20.07 20.14 -11.53
N GLY A 564 -20.55 19.89 -10.32
CA GLY A 564 -21.75 20.56 -9.85
C GLY A 564 -22.13 20.26 -8.41
N SER A 565 -23.14 20.98 -7.93
CA SER A 565 -23.72 20.78 -6.61
C SER A 565 -25.24 20.70 -6.70
N TYR A 566 -25.92 20.52 -5.58
CA TYR A 566 -27.39 20.62 -5.53
C TYR A 566 -27.93 21.97 -6.05
N ARG A 567 -27.10 23.03 -6.11
CA ARG A 567 -27.48 24.34 -6.63
C ARG A 567 -27.38 24.47 -8.15
N GLY A 568 -26.74 23.52 -8.83
CA GLY A 568 -26.48 23.58 -10.26
C GLY A 568 -25.03 23.28 -10.65
N PRO A 569 -24.73 23.30 -11.97
CA PRO A 569 -23.40 23.06 -12.50
C PRO A 569 -22.40 24.15 -12.09
N LEU A 570 -21.16 23.75 -11.86
CA LEU A 570 -20.06 24.59 -11.38
C LEU A 570 -19.03 24.85 -12.47
N LYS A 571 -18.44 26.05 -12.47
CA LYS A 571 -17.38 26.47 -13.40
C LYS A 571 -16.20 27.12 -12.65
N PRO A 572 -14.95 26.92 -13.11
CA PRO A 572 -13.80 27.63 -12.59
C PRO A 572 -13.82 29.13 -12.95
N LEU A 573 -13.48 30.01 -12.01
CA LEU A 573 -13.52 31.48 -12.17
C LEU A 573 -12.49 32.07 -13.16
N SER A 574 -11.44 31.34 -13.58
CA SER A 574 -10.49 31.87 -14.58
C SER A 574 -9.77 30.77 -15.40
N PRO A 575 -9.85 30.77 -16.75
CA PRO A 575 -9.16 29.80 -17.61
C PRO A 575 -7.71 30.17 -17.96
N ARG A 576 -7.15 31.30 -17.48
CA ARG A 576 -5.87 31.85 -17.95
C ARG A 576 -4.86 32.17 -16.84
N ALA A 577 -4.45 31.18 -16.06
CA ALA A 577 -3.30 31.30 -15.16
C ALA A 577 -2.20 30.30 -15.53
N GLY A 578 -0.96 30.79 -15.66
CA GLY A 578 0.20 30.00 -16.05
C GLY A 578 0.68 29.02 -14.97
N PRO A 579 1.65 28.13 -15.29
CA PRO A 579 2.05 27.01 -14.43
C PRO A 579 2.55 27.41 -13.03
N ARG A 580 3.03 28.65 -12.84
CA ARG A 580 3.64 29.12 -11.59
C ARG A 580 2.64 29.64 -10.55
N GLU A 581 1.40 29.93 -10.92
CA GLU A 581 0.38 30.42 -9.97
C GLU A 581 -0.50 29.28 -9.42
N ARG A 582 -0.43 28.09 -10.02
CA ARG A 582 -1.24 26.91 -9.67
C ARG A 582 -0.88 26.26 -8.33
N GLU A 583 0.27 26.61 -7.74
CA GLU A 583 0.70 26.11 -6.43
C GLU A 583 0.20 26.95 -5.25
N ARG A 584 -0.28 28.19 -5.46
CA ARG A 584 -0.73 29.08 -4.37
C ARG A 584 -2.25 29.19 -4.20
N LEU A 585 -3.02 28.71 -5.17
CA LEU A 585 -4.50 28.73 -5.16
C LEU A 585 -5.03 27.30 -5.19
N ARG A 586 -4.89 26.58 -4.06
CA ARG A 586 -5.58 25.30 -3.82
C ARG A 586 -6.54 25.47 -2.65
N ASP A 587 -7.58 26.27 -2.85
CA ASP A 587 -8.90 26.07 -2.26
C ASP A 587 -9.91 27.05 -2.90
N ARG A 588 -11.01 26.52 -3.47
CA ARG A 588 -12.32 27.16 -3.68
C ARG A 588 -12.46 28.48 -4.47
N ASP A 589 -12.43 28.38 -5.79
CA ASP A 589 -13.06 29.40 -6.67
C ASP A 589 -13.87 28.72 -7.80
N MET A 590 -14.84 27.87 -7.40
CA MET A 590 -15.88 27.34 -8.29
C MET A 590 -17.19 28.11 -8.08
N VAL A 591 -17.78 28.60 -9.16
CA VAL A 591 -19.04 29.37 -9.13
C VAL A 591 -20.13 28.62 -9.88
N VAL A 592 -21.37 28.71 -9.38
CA VAL A 592 -22.55 28.12 -10.02
C VAL A 592 -22.87 28.91 -11.29
N ASP A 593 -22.88 28.24 -12.44
CA ASP A 593 -23.23 28.83 -13.74
C ASP A 593 -24.45 28.12 -14.34
N GLN A 594 -25.64 28.65 -14.06
CA GLN A 594 -26.90 28.08 -14.53
C GLN A 594 -27.04 28.05 -16.05
N ASN A 595 -26.22 28.80 -16.81
CA ASN A 595 -26.26 28.76 -18.27
C ASN A 595 -25.73 27.45 -18.85
N LEU A 596 -24.93 26.69 -18.09
CA LEU A 596 -24.39 25.39 -18.51
C LEU A 596 -25.47 24.31 -18.60
N CYS A 597 -26.52 24.39 -17.77
CA CYS A 597 -27.67 23.49 -17.75
C CYS A 597 -28.96 24.31 -17.56
N SER A 598 -29.32 25.06 -18.58
CA SER A 598 -30.40 26.06 -18.49
C SER A 598 -31.78 25.41 -18.58
N SER A 599 -32.58 25.56 -17.52
CA SER A 599 -33.98 25.14 -17.46
C SER A 599 -34.83 25.81 -18.55
N ASP A 600 -34.52 27.04 -18.92
CA ASP A 600 -35.23 27.80 -19.96
C ASP A 600 -35.11 27.18 -21.34
N ARG A 601 -34.07 26.35 -21.56
CA ARG A 601 -33.85 25.57 -22.78
C ARG A 601 -34.37 24.14 -22.67
N GLY A 602 -35.08 23.81 -21.60
CA GLY A 602 -35.66 22.48 -21.35
C GLY A 602 -34.69 21.45 -20.78
N TYR A 603 -33.48 21.86 -20.36
CA TYR A 603 -32.53 20.96 -19.69
C TYR A 603 -32.89 20.79 -18.22
N ASN A 604 -32.58 19.63 -17.64
CA ASN A 604 -32.89 19.31 -16.25
C ASN A 604 -31.62 18.92 -15.48
N TRP A 605 -31.35 19.61 -14.38
CA TRP A 605 -30.21 19.33 -13.50
C TRP A 605 -30.58 18.33 -12.40
N ALA A 606 -29.83 17.23 -12.33
CA ALA A 606 -29.98 16.19 -11.31
C ALA A 606 -28.68 16.03 -10.52
N PHE A 607 -28.78 16.03 -9.18
CA PHE A 607 -27.62 15.91 -8.28
C PHE A 607 -27.82 14.87 -7.16
N ILE A 608 -29.06 14.62 -6.75
CA ILE A 608 -29.39 13.68 -5.66
C ILE A 608 -30.01 12.40 -6.21
N GLN A 609 -30.89 12.54 -7.20
CA GLN A 609 -31.60 11.44 -7.84
C GLN A 609 -31.59 11.65 -9.35
N CYS A 610 -31.42 10.55 -10.08
CA CYS A 610 -31.48 10.58 -11.53
C CYS A 610 -32.90 10.90 -12.03
N PRO A 611 -33.02 11.54 -13.21
CA PRO A 611 -34.30 11.70 -13.88
C PRO A 611 -34.97 10.34 -14.10
N ALA A 612 -36.29 10.27 -13.95
CA ALA A 612 -37.05 9.02 -14.06
C ALA A 612 -36.86 8.31 -15.41
N CYS A 613 -36.67 9.08 -16.49
CA CYS A 613 -36.39 8.53 -17.80
C CYS A 613 -34.89 8.30 -18.04
N GLN A 614 -34.48 7.03 -18.24
CA GLN A 614 -33.08 6.63 -18.44
C GLN A 614 -32.91 5.63 -19.61
N CYS A 615 -33.54 5.87 -20.77
CA CYS A 615 -33.47 4.95 -21.93
C CYS A 615 -32.18 5.09 -22.78
N ASN A 616 -31.12 5.68 -22.24
CA ASN A 616 -29.83 5.86 -22.90
C ASN A 616 -29.89 6.51 -24.29
N GLY A 617 -30.92 7.28 -24.64
CA GLY A 617 -31.05 7.86 -25.98
C GLY A 617 -31.67 6.96 -27.05
N HIS A 618 -32.09 5.75 -26.69
CA HIS A 618 -32.52 4.72 -27.64
C HIS A 618 -34.03 4.43 -27.61
N SER A 619 -34.75 5.00 -26.66
CA SER A 619 -36.22 4.99 -26.58
C SER A 619 -36.70 6.26 -25.90
N ARG A 620 -37.95 6.67 -26.16
CA ARG A 620 -38.65 7.65 -25.32
C ARG A 620 -39.31 6.91 -24.16
N CYS A 621 -39.38 7.54 -22.99
CA CYS A 621 -40.05 6.91 -21.85
C CYS A 621 -41.56 7.04 -21.93
N VAL A 622 -42.26 5.93 -21.71
CA VAL A 622 -43.71 5.86 -21.47
C VAL A 622 -43.95 5.90 -19.96
N ASN A 623 -44.99 6.62 -19.52
CA ASN A 623 -45.30 6.83 -18.09
C ASN A 623 -44.12 7.33 -17.23
N GLY A 624 -43.18 8.06 -17.85
CA GLY A 624 -42.08 8.74 -17.17
C GLY A 624 -40.82 7.89 -16.91
N SER A 625 -40.86 6.55 -16.97
CA SER A 625 -39.70 5.70 -16.63
C SER A 625 -39.51 4.43 -17.47
N VAL A 626 -40.52 4.00 -18.24
CA VAL A 626 -40.47 2.72 -18.97
C VAL A 626 -39.97 2.93 -20.40
N CYS A 627 -38.95 2.18 -20.81
CA CYS A 627 -38.41 2.19 -22.16
C CYS A 627 -39.08 1.11 -23.01
N GLU A 628 -39.98 1.50 -23.93
CA GLU A 628 -40.63 0.58 -24.86
C GLU A 628 -40.00 0.66 -26.24
N HIS A 629 -39.77 -0.50 -26.89
CA HIS A 629 -39.20 -0.58 -28.24
C HIS A 629 -37.82 0.09 -28.40
N CYS A 630 -36.80 -0.44 -27.71
CA CYS A 630 -35.41 0.00 -27.87
C CYS A 630 -34.96 0.02 -29.34
N GLY A 631 -34.65 1.22 -29.84
CA GLY A 631 -34.16 1.47 -31.19
C GLY A 631 -32.64 1.30 -31.33
N ASN A 632 -32.12 1.47 -32.54
CA ASN A 632 -30.69 1.42 -32.87
C ASN A 632 -29.96 0.14 -32.41
N LEU A 633 -30.62 -1.02 -32.54
CA LEU A 633 -30.03 -2.34 -32.26
C LEU A 633 -29.67 -2.56 -30.78
N THR A 634 -30.42 -1.92 -29.88
CA THR A 634 -30.24 -2.01 -28.43
C THR A 634 -31.33 -2.86 -27.76
N ALA A 635 -31.04 -3.35 -26.57
CA ALA A 635 -31.88 -4.21 -25.76
C ALA A 635 -31.67 -3.94 -24.26
N GLY A 636 -32.59 -4.46 -23.44
CA GLY A 636 -32.60 -4.26 -21.99
C GLY A 636 -33.69 -3.29 -21.53
N THR A 637 -33.93 -3.25 -20.22
CA THR A 637 -34.99 -2.43 -19.60
C THR A 637 -34.79 -0.92 -19.77
N HIS A 638 -33.55 -0.50 -20.02
CA HIS A 638 -33.12 0.89 -20.20
C HIS A 638 -32.38 1.08 -21.54
N CYS A 639 -32.53 0.13 -22.47
CA CYS A 639 -31.78 0.10 -23.73
C CYS A 639 -30.25 0.20 -23.53
N GLN A 640 -29.75 -0.40 -22.44
CA GLN A 640 -28.37 -0.28 -21.96
C GLN A 640 -27.40 -1.30 -22.56
N SER A 641 -27.89 -2.26 -23.35
CA SER A 641 -27.08 -3.32 -23.95
C SER A 641 -27.35 -3.42 -25.45
N CYS A 642 -26.39 -3.91 -26.22
CA CYS A 642 -26.64 -4.24 -27.62
C CYS A 642 -27.47 -5.53 -27.72
N MET A 643 -28.34 -5.62 -28.73
CA MET A 643 -29.10 -6.85 -28.98
C MET A 643 -28.15 -8.01 -29.36
N ALA A 644 -28.60 -9.26 -29.18
CA ALA A 644 -27.80 -10.43 -29.53
C ALA A 644 -27.33 -10.38 -31.00
N GLY A 645 -26.03 -10.61 -31.23
CA GLY A 645 -25.39 -10.47 -32.55
C GLY A 645 -24.81 -9.08 -32.84
N TYR A 646 -24.86 -8.16 -31.88
CA TYR A 646 -24.29 -6.83 -31.97
C TYR A 646 -23.45 -6.48 -30.74
N TYR A 647 -22.47 -5.60 -30.90
CA TYR A 647 -21.56 -5.16 -29.84
C TYR A 647 -21.28 -3.66 -29.88
N GLY A 648 -20.90 -3.10 -28.74
CA GLY A 648 -20.59 -1.69 -28.56
C GLY A 648 -21.04 -1.19 -27.19
N ASP A 649 -20.91 0.12 -26.98
CA ASP A 649 -21.41 0.79 -25.79
C ASP A 649 -22.59 1.69 -26.20
N PRO A 650 -23.85 1.26 -25.96
CA PRO A 650 -25.05 2.04 -26.28
C PRO A 650 -25.38 3.12 -25.25
N THR A 651 -24.58 3.31 -24.21
CA THR A 651 -24.90 4.30 -23.18
C THR A 651 -24.93 5.72 -23.74
N ASN A 652 -25.94 6.49 -23.32
CA ASN A 652 -26.08 7.93 -23.61
C ASN A 652 -25.98 8.31 -25.11
N GLY A 653 -26.68 7.58 -25.97
CA GLY A 653 -26.73 7.78 -27.42
C GLY A 653 -25.57 7.11 -28.16
N GLY A 654 -25.02 6.04 -27.58
CA GLY A 654 -23.99 5.22 -28.18
C GLY A 654 -24.47 4.42 -29.40
N LYS A 655 -23.61 3.57 -29.96
CA LYS A 655 -23.93 2.78 -31.17
C LYS A 655 -23.53 1.32 -30.99
N CYS A 656 -24.36 0.44 -31.52
CA CYS A 656 -24.12 -1.00 -31.61
C CYS A 656 -23.78 -1.38 -33.06
N ASN A 657 -22.73 -2.17 -33.24
CA ASN A 657 -22.26 -2.68 -34.53
C ASN A 657 -22.49 -4.19 -34.61
N ALA A 658 -22.73 -4.72 -35.81
CA ALA A 658 -22.92 -6.16 -36.01
C ALA A 658 -21.61 -6.94 -35.73
N CYS A 659 -21.72 -8.11 -35.11
CA CYS A 659 -20.60 -9.01 -34.90
C CYS A 659 -20.01 -9.47 -36.25
N GLN A 660 -18.69 -9.36 -36.44
CA GLN A 660 -18.00 -9.80 -37.65
C GLN A 660 -17.17 -11.05 -37.36
N CYS A 661 -17.80 -12.23 -37.44
CA CYS A 661 -17.18 -13.50 -37.01
C CYS A 661 -16.87 -14.49 -38.14
N ASN A 662 -16.72 -14.00 -39.38
CA ASN A 662 -16.33 -14.80 -40.56
C ASN A 662 -17.14 -16.10 -40.77
N SER A 663 -18.44 -16.09 -40.45
CA SER A 663 -19.35 -17.26 -40.52
C SER A 663 -19.03 -18.41 -39.55
N HIS A 664 -18.05 -18.25 -38.66
CA HIS A 664 -17.70 -19.21 -37.60
C HIS A 664 -18.36 -18.91 -36.26
N ALA A 665 -19.15 -17.82 -36.18
CA ALA A 665 -20.07 -17.52 -35.09
C ALA A 665 -21.09 -16.47 -35.55
N ASN A 666 -22.20 -16.36 -34.80
CA ASN A 666 -23.19 -15.27 -34.93
C ASN A 666 -23.38 -14.48 -33.63
N VAL A 667 -22.74 -14.91 -32.54
CA VAL A 667 -22.75 -14.23 -31.25
C VAL A 667 -21.33 -13.80 -30.89
N CYS A 668 -21.20 -12.56 -30.44
CA CYS A 668 -19.95 -12.02 -29.92
C CYS A 668 -20.18 -11.36 -28.57
N HIS A 669 -19.08 -11.05 -27.89
CA HIS A 669 -19.10 -10.39 -26.60
C HIS A 669 -19.64 -8.96 -26.73
N VAL A 670 -20.64 -8.61 -25.92
CA VAL A 670 -21.47 -7.41 -26.05
C VAL A 670 -20.69 -6.08 -26.04
N ASN A 671 -19.56 -6.00 -25.33
CA ASN A 671 -18.78 -4.75 -25.23
C ASN A 671 -17.59 -4.69 -26.18
N THR A 672 -16.97 -5.84 -26.45
CA THR A 672 -15.65 -5.92 -27.13
C THR A 672 -15.76 -6.39 -28.58
N GLY A 673 -16.87 -7.02 -28.96
CA GLY A 673 -17.05 -7.59 -30.30
C GLY A 673 -16.30 -8.89 -30.53
N LYS A 674 -15.65 -9.45 -29.50
CA LYS A 674 -14.93 -10.72 -29.59
C LYS A 674 -15.89 -11.88 -29.84
N CYS A 675 -15.69 -12.60 -30.93
CA CYS A 675 -16.56 -13.69 -31.35
C CYS A 675 -16.42 -14.95 -30.50
N PHE A 676 -17.55 -15.60 -30.22
CA PHE A 676 -17.57 -16.93 -29.61
C PHE A 676 -17.59 -18.01 -30.69
N CYS A 677 -16.41 -18.38 -31.18
CA CYS A 677 -16.27 -19.32 -32.31
C CYS A 677 -16.93 -20.67 -32.00
N THR A 678 -17.76 -21.17 -32.93
CA THR A 678 -18.56 -22.39 -32.72
C THR A 678 -17.83 -23.67 -33.11
N THR A 679 -16.67 -23.56 -33.77
CA THR A 679 -15.86 -24.71 -34.21
C THR A 679 -14.60 -24.82 -33.34
N LYS A 680 -14.39 -25.97 -32.70
CA LYS A 680 -13.20 -26.20 -31.88
C LYS A 680 -11.94 -26.13 -32.76
N GLY A 681 -10.95 -25.35 -32.32
CA GLY A 681 -9.71 -25.11 -33.06
C GLY A 681 -9.71 -23.84 -33.90
N VAL A 682 -10.85 -23.16 -34.07
CA VAL A 682 -10.90 -21.79 -34.61
C VAL A 682 -10.77 -20.79 -33.45
N LYS A 683 -9.82 -19.86 -33.57
CA LYS A 683 -9.52 -18.83 -32.55
C LYS A 683 -9.31 -17.44 -33.17
N GLY A 684 -9.16 -16.44 -32.30
CA GLY A 684 -9.01 -15.03 -32.69
C GLY A 684 -10.29 -14.21 -32.48
N ASP A 685 -10.16 -12.89 -32.44
CA ASP A 685 -11.28 -12.01 -32.08
C ASP A 685 -12.44 -12.02 -33.07
N GLN A 686 -12.16 -12.39 -34.32
CA GLN A 686 -13.13 -12.54 -35.42
C GLN A 686 -13.18 -13.98 -35.94
N CYS A 687 -12.68 -14.97 -35.18
CA CYS A 687 -12.56 -16.36 -35.62
C CYS A 687 -11.73 -16.53 -36.91
N GLN A 688 -10.64 -15.79 -37.03
CA GLN A 688 -9.81 -15.70 -38.23
C GLN A 688 -8.53 -16.55 -38.21
N LEU A 689 -8.21 -17.21 -37.09
CA LEU A 689 -6.99 -18.00 -36.90
C LEU A 689 -7.32 -19.45 -36.54
N CYS A 690 -6.42 -20.38 -36.87
CA CYS A 690 -6.43 -21.73 -36.30
C CYS A 690 -5.58 -21.81 -35.04
N ASP A 691 -5.95 -22.73 -34.14
CA ASP A 691 -5.21 -23.02 -32.93
C ASP A 691 -3.99 -23.92 -33.18
N SER A 692 -2.96 -23.34 -33.80
CA SER A 692 -1.73 -24.04 -34.20
C SER A 692 -0.99 -24.67 -33.01
N GLU A 693 -1.05 -24.05 -31.83
CA GLU A 693 -0.47 -24.58 -30.58
C GLU A 693 -1.03 -25.96 -30.21
N ASN A 694 -2.32 -26.18 -30.49
CA ASN A 694 -3.02 -27.43 -30.21
C ASN A 694 -3.18 -28.31 -31.46
N ARG A 695 -2.27 -28.20 -32.44
CA ARG A 695 -2.24 -29.01 -33.67
C ARG A 695 -3.44 -28.85 -34.60
N TYR A 696 -4.13 -27.70 -34.54
CA TYR A 696 -5.14 -27.36 -35.55
C TYR A 696 -4.50 -26.67 -36.75
N LEU A 697 -4.74 -27.20 -37.94
CA LEU A 697 -4.21 -26.73 -39.22
C LEU A 697 -5.36 -26.33 -40.15
N GLY A 698 -5.15 -25.35 -41.02
CA GLY A 698 -6.17 -24.87 -41.95
C GLY A 698 -6.19 -23.35 -42.09
N ASN A 699 -7.23 -22.84 -42.75
CA ASN A 699 -7.49 -21.42 -42.88
C ASN A 699 -9.00 -21.15 -42.74
N PRO A 700 -9.46 -20.56 -41.62
CA PRO A 700 -10.89 -20.33 -41.39
C PRO A 700 -11.48 -19.24 -42.30
N LEU A 701 -10.66 -18.39 -42.93
CA LEU A 701 -11.16 -17.38 -43.89
C LEU A 701 -11.57 -17.99 -45.24
N ARG A 702 -11.04 -19.18 -45.58
CA ARG A 702 -11.33 -19.89 -46.83
C ARG A 702 -11.80 -21.33 -46.58
N GLY A 703 -12.30 -21.64 -45.39
CA GLY A 703 -12.62 -22.99 -44.97
C GLY A 703 -12.75 -23.10 -43.45
N THR A 704 -12.13 -24.13 -42.87
CA THR A 704 -12.13 -24.35 -41.42
C THR A 704 -10.76 -24.85 -40.95
N CYS A 705 -10.62 -25.02 -39.63
CA CYS A 705 -9.48 -25.65 -39.00
C CYS A 705 -9.77 -27.14 -38.73
N TYR A 706 -8.73 -27.97 -38.83
CA TYR A 706 -8.76 -29.41 -38.66
C TYR A 706 -7.70 -29.84 -37.66
N TYR A 707 -8.06 -30.74 -36.75
CA TYR A 707 -7.08 -31.38 -35.88
C TYR A 707 -6.38 -32.51 -36.63
N ASN A 708 -5.05 -32.48 -36.68
CA ASN A 708 -4.28 -33.54 -37.32
C ASN A 708 -4.16 -34.77 -36.41
N LEU A 709 -4.83 -35.87 -36.78
CA LEU A 709 -4.81 -37.14 -36.04
C LEU A 709 -3.63 -38.00 -36.47
N LEU A 710 -2.91 -38.54 -35.49
CA LEU A 710 -1.87 -39.54 -35.73
C LEU A 710 -2.50 -40.93 -35.87
N ILE A 711 -2.02 -41.71 -36.83
CA ILE A 711 -2.47 -43.08 -37.07
C ILE A 711 -2.01 -43.98 -35.92
N ASP A 712 -2.81 -45.00 -35.58
CA ASP A 712 -2.63 -45.96 -34.48
C ASP A 712 -2.72 -45.36 -33.06
N TYR A 713 -3.23 -44.12 -32.94
CA TYR A 713 -3.56 -43.50 -31.67
C TYR A 713 -5.07 -43.23 -31.54
N GLN A 714 -5.60 -43.46 -30.34
CA GLN A 714 -6.97 -43.06 -29.97
C GLN A 714 -6.93 -41.73 -29.24
N PHE A 715 -7.68 -40.75 -29.75
CA PHE A 715 -7.80 -39.42 -29.16
C PHE A 715 -9.15 -39.26 -28.47
N THR A 716 -9.14 -38.63 -27.29
CA THR A 716 -10.36 -38.29 -26.55
C THR A 716 -10.42 -36.78 -26.32
N PHE A 717 -11.44 -36.14 -26.89
CA PHE A 717 -11.74 -34.72 -26.73
C PHE A 717 -12.86 -34.56 -25.70
N SER A 718 -12.56 -33.94 -24.56
CA SER A 718 -13.51 -33.71 -23.47
C SER A 718 -13.90 -32.25 -23.39
N LEU A 719 -15.05 -31.89 -23.96
CA LEU A 719 -15.63 -30.54 -23.96
C LEU A 719 -16.62 -30.45 -22.80
N LEU A 720 -16.10 -30.24 -21.59
CA LEU A 720 -16.86 -30.25 -20.33
C LEU A 720 -16.81 -28.91 -19.58
N GLN A 721 -15.94 -27.99 -19.99
CA GLN A 721 -15.74 -26.73 -19.28
C GLN A 721 -16.81 -25.71 -19.71
N GLU A 722 -17.13 -24.75 -18.85
CA GLU A 722 -18.12 -23.69 -19.17
C GLU A 722 -17.73 -22.88 -20.41
N ASP A 723 -16.43 -22.71 -20.67
CA ASP A 723 -15.93 -22.00 -21.85
C ASP A 723 -16.17 -22.76 -23.16
N ASP A 724 -16.33 -24.09 -23.10
CA ASP A 724 -16.60 -24.92 -24.28
C ASP A 724 -18.07 -24.88 -24.74
N ARG A 725 -18.95 -24.20 -24.00
CA ARG A 725 -20.42 -24.17 -24.25
C ARG A 725 -20.84 -23.68 -25.63
N TYR A 726 -19.98 -22.89 -26.29
CA TYR A 726 -20.26 -22.30 -27.59
C TYR A 726 -19.86 -23.22 -28.76
N TYR A 727 -19.10 -24.29 -28.50
CA TYR A 727 -18.71 -25.22 -29.53
C TYR A 727 -19.85 -26.16 -29.93
N THR A 728 -20.13 -26.22 -31.22
CA THR A 728 -21.13 -27.09 -31.84
C THR A 728 -20.53 -27.95 -32.96
N ALA A 729 -19.26 -27.74 -33.30
CA ALA A 729 -18.53 -28.48 -34.33
C ALA A 729 -17.05 -28.71 -33.96
N ILE A 730 -16.46 -29.78 -34.49
CA ILE A 730 -15.03 -30.09 -34.45
C ILE A 730 -14.68 -30.89 -35.71
N ASN A 731 -13.54 -30.57 -36.35
CA ASN A 731 -13.13 -31.24 -37.58
C ASN A 731 -11.77 -31.90 -37.40
N PHE A 732 -11.58 -33.05 -38.03
CA PHE A 732 -10.34 -33.83 -37.98
C PHE A 732 -9.82 -34.08 -39.38
N MET A 733 -8.51 -34.28 -39.48
CA MET A 733 -7.86 -34.78 -40.69
C MET A 733 -6.93 -35.93 -40.33
N ALA A 734 -6.82 -36.92 -41.22
CA ALA A 734 -5.87 -38.02 -41.09
C ALA A 734 -5.29 -38.39 -42.45
N THR A 735 -3.97 -38.55 -42.49
CA THR A 735 -3.22 -38.99 -43.67
C THR A 735 -2.66 -40.38 -43.36
N PRO A 736 -3.03 -41.44 -44.12
CA PRO A 736 -2.49 -42.78 -43.89
C PRO A 736 -0.96 -42.80 -44.04
N GLU A 737 -0.25 -43.43 -43.10
CA GLU A 737 1.22 -43.53 -43.15
C GLU A 737 1.68 -44.72 -44.01
N GLN A 738 0.91 -45.80 -44.03
CA GLN A 738 1.25 -47.03 -44.76
C GLN A 738 0.38 -47.20 -46.00
N ALA A 739 0.98 -47.11 -47.20
CA ALA A 739 0.27 -47.20 -48.48
C ALA A 739 -0.30 -48.61 -48.80
N ASN A 740 0.14 -49.65 -48.09
CA ASN A 740 -0.23 -51.05 -48.37
C ASN A 740 -1.23 -51.64 -47.36
N LYS A 741 -1.79 -50.84 -46.45
CA LYS A 741 -2.73 -51.30 -45.42
C LYS A 741 -4.01 -50.49 -45.43
N ASN A 742 -5.13 -51.16 -45.13
CA ASN A 742 -6.43 -50.51 -44.96
C ASN A 742 -6.36 -49.54 -43.77
N LEU A 743 -7.15 -48.48 -43.85
CA LEU A 743 -7.28 -47.48 -42.80
C LEU A 743 -8.61 -47.70 -42.09
N ASP A 744 -8.56 -48.22 -40.86
CA ASP A 744 -9.74 -48.41 -40.03
C ASP A 744 -10.03 -47.15 -39.23
N MET A 745 -11.29 -46.70 -39.23
CA MET A 745 -11.77 -45.54 -38.52
C MET A 745 -12.81 -45.93 -37.47
N SER A 746 -12.72 -45.35 -36.29
CA SER A 746 -13.81 -45.41 -35.30
C SER A 746 -14.00 -44.05 -34.64
N ILE A 747 -15.26 -43.67 -34.43
CA ILE A 747 -15.66 -42.48 -33.67
C ILE A 747 -16.83 -42.82 -32.75
N ASN A 748 -16.78 -42.36 -31.51
CA ASN A 748 -17.82 -42.52 -30.50
C ASN A 748 -17.96 -41.21 -29.71
N ALA A 749 -19.19 -40.79 -29.40
CA ALA A 749 -19.43 -39.63 -28.56
C ALA A 749 -20.53 -39.86 -27.52
N SER A 750 -20.49 -39.10 -26.43
CA SER A 750 -21.48 -39.18 -25.35
C SER A 750 -22.88 -38.69 -25.76
N ASN A 751 -22.95 -37.73 -26.68
CA ASN A 751 -24.19 -37.16 -27.23
C ASN A 751 -24.27 -37.42 -28.73
N ASN A 752 -25.45 -37.25 -29.31
CA ASN A 752 -25.65 -37.42 -30.74
C ASN A 752 -24.96 -36.30 -31.53
N PHE A 753 -24.39 -36.64 -32.68
CA PHE A 753 -23.73 -35.71 -33.61
C PHE A 753 -24.03 -36.04 -35.06
N ASN A 754 -23.77 -35.09 -35.95
CA ASN A 754 -23.74 -35.29 -37.38
C ASN A 754 -22.31 -35.54 -37.84
N LEU A 755 -22.12 -36.54 -38.71
CA LEU A 755 -20.83 -36.98 -39.23
C LEU A 755 -20.82 -36.85 -40.75
N ASN A 756 -19.82 -36.18 -41.29
CA ASN A 756 -19.55 -36.18 -42.73
C ASN A 756 -18.07 -36.49 -42.95
N ILE A 757 -17.77 -37.46 -43.81
CA ILE A 757 -16.40 -37.88 -44.11
C ILE A 757 -16.15 -37.70 -45.60
N THR A 758 -15.08 -36.99 -45.92
CA THR A 758 -14.63 -36.71 -47.29
C THR A 758 -13.15 -37.08 -47.44
N TRP A 759 -12.67 -37.13 -48.67
CA TRP A 759 -11.23 -37.31 -48.95
C TRP A 759 -10.76 -36.43 -50.11
N SER A 760 -9.46 -36.11 -50.13
CA SER A 760 -8.83 -35.35 -51.21
C SER A 760 -7.38 -35.78 -51.47
N LEU A 761 -6.84 -35.38 -52.62
CA LEU A 761 -5.50 -35.73 -53.11
C LEU A 761 -4.42 -34.64 -52.87
N SER A 762 -4.78 -33.50 -52.25
CA SER A 762 -3.87 -32.36 -52.04
C SER A 762 -3.67 -32.06 -50.55
N SER A 763 -2.41 -31.91 -50.13
CA SER A 763 -1.98 -31.76 -48.74
C SER A 763 -1.73 -30.32 -48.27
N THR A 764 -2.07 -29.30 -49.06
CA THR A 764 -1.85 -27.90 -48.65
C THR A 764 -3.08 -27.31 -47.97
N ALA A 765 -3.06 -27.28 -46.64
CA ALA A 765 -3.94 -26.49 -45.81
C ALA A 765 -3.98 -25.02 -46.27
N GLY A 766 -5.07 -24.58 -46.92
CA GLY A 766 -5.33 -23.16 -47.19
C GLY A 766 -5.66 -22.74 -48.64
N THR A 767 -5.69 -23.65 -49.61
CA THR A 767 -6.18 -23.35 -50.97
C THR A 767 -7.25 -24.34 -51.39
N ILE A 768 -8.50 -23.89 -51.51
CA ILE A 768 -9.56 -24.64 -52.19
C ILE A 768 -9.16 -24.74 -53.67
N SER A 769 -8.70 -25.91 -54.10
CA SER A 769 -8.79 -26.37 -55.50
C SER A 769 -8.50 -27.88 -55.60
N GLY A 770 -9.08 -28.66 -54.70
CA GLY A 770 -9.31 -30.08 -54.92
C GLY A 770 -10.77 -30.34 -54.56
N GLU A 771 -11.55 -30.94 -55.46
CA GLU A 771 -12.90 -31.38 -55.13
C GLU A 771 -12.80 -32.43 -54.01
N GLU A 772 -13.23 -32.09 -52.80
CA GLU A 772 -13.39 -33.08 -51.73
C GLU A 772 -14.49 -34.06 -52.15
N MET A 773 -14.13 -35.34 -52.20
CA MET A 773 -15.06 -36.39 -52.60
C MET A 773 -15.76 -36.94 -51.35
N PRO A 774 -17.10 -36.87 -51.26
CA PRO A 774 -17.82 -37.41 -50.10
C PRO A 774 -17.77 -38.93 -50.07
N ILE A 775 -17.49 -39.48 -48.89
CA ILE A 775 -17.52 -40.93 -48.65
C ILE A 775 -18.81 -41.29 -47.95
N ILE A 776 -19.11 -40.61 -46.84
CA ILE A 776 -20.27 -40.92 -46.02
C ILE A 776 -20.78 -39.71 -45.26
N ALA A 777 -22.11 -39.58 -45.20
CA ALA A 777 -22.79 -38.58 -44.41
C ALA A 777 -23.87 -39.26 -43.54
N ARG A 778 -23.80 -39.06 -42.23
CA ARG A 778 -24.76 -39.58 -41.25
C ARG A 778 -25.18 -38.46 -40.31
N THR A 779 -26.43 -38.45 -39.90
CA THR A 779 -26.98 -37.44 -38.98
C THR A 779 -27.49 -38.11 -37.71
N ASN A 780 -27.35 -37.41 -36.58
CA ASN A 780 -27.91 -37.82 -35.30
C ASN A 780 -27.47 -39.22 -34.81
N ILE A 781 -26.17 -39.51 -34.90
CA ILE A 781 -25.56 -40.79 -34.49
C ILE A 781 -24.71 -40.62 -33.22
N LYS A 782 -24.45 -41.73 -32.51
CA LYS A 782 -23.55 -41.77 -31.33
C LYS A 782 -22.19 -42.42 -31.59
N GLU A 783 -22.15 -43.39 -32.50
CA GLU A 783 -20.94 -44.09 -32.87
C GLU A 783 -20.94 -44.42 -34.36
N HIS A 784 -19.74 -44.51 -34.94
CA HIS A 784 -19.54 -44.97 -36.30
C HIS A 784 -18.17 -45.64 -36.43
N ARG A 785 -18.13 -46.75 -37.16
CA ARG A 785 -16.92 -47.48 -37.50
C ARG A 785 -16.95 -47.81 -38.99
N ASP A 786 -15.82 -47.61 -39.66
CA ASP A 786 -15.68 -47.91 -41.08
C ASP A 786 -14.23 -48.34 -41.40
N SER A 787 -14.03 -49.01 -42.54
CA SER A 787 -12.71 -49.45 -43.01
C SER A 787 -12.50 -49.02 -44.45
N PHE A 788 -11.48 -48.19 -44.69
CA PHE A 788 -11.15 -47.66 -46.01
C PHE A 788 -10.04 -48.51 -46.65
N SER A 789 -10.37 -49.26 -47.70
CA SER A 789 -9.42 -50.19 -48.31
C SER A 789 -8.35 -49.50 -49.18
N CYS A 790 -7.10 -49.92 -49.03
CA CYS A 790 -5.97 -49.32 -49.76
C CYS A 790 -6.04 -49.52 -51.27
N GLU A 791 -6.76 -50.54 -51.74
CA GLU A 791 -6.99 -50.84 -53.15
C GLU A 791 -8.07 -49.93 -53.76
N LYS A 792 -9.19 -49.72 -53.06
CA LYS A 792 -10.32 -48.90 -53.55
C LYS A 792 -9.97 -47.43 -53.64
N PHE A 793 -9.18 -46.93 -52.69
CA PHE A 793 -8.73 -45.54 -52.64
C PHE A 793 -7.30 -45.36 -53.17
N ASN A 794 -6.68 -46.44 -53.66
CA ASN A 794 -5.39 -46.48 -54.35
C ASN A 794 -4.25 -45.68 -53.68
N PHE A 795 -3.99 -46.01 -52.41
CA PHE A 795 -2.99 -45.32 -51.57
C PHE A 795 -1.56 -45.39 -52.14
N ARG A 796 -1.27 -46.34 -53.04
CA ARG A 796 0.06 -46.53 -53.65
C ARG A 796 0.40 -45.51 -54.73
N LEU A 797 -0.59 -44.95 -55.43
CA LEU A 797 -0.40 -43.97 -56.50
C LEU A 797 -0.43 -42.52 -55.99
N HIS A 798 -1.00 -42.30 -54.80
CA HIS A 798 -1.23 -40.97 -54.26
C HIS A 798 -0.77 -40.86 -52.80
N HIS A 799 0.52 -40.58 -52.62
CA HIS A 799 1.20 -40.46 -51.32
C HIS A 799 0.64 -39.35 -50.39
N ASN A 800 -0.23 -38.47 -50.90
CA ASN A 800 -0.78 -37.29 -50.19
C ASN A 800 -2.32 -37.36 -50.02
N ILE A 801 -2.89 -38.56 -49.92
CA ILE A 801 -4.33 -38.71 -49.65
C ILE A 801 -4.66 -38.28 -48.22
N THR A 802 -5.64 -37.39 -48.04
CA THR A 802 -6.09 -36.93 -46.73
C THR A 802 -7.58 -37.18 -46.56
N PHE A 803 -7.95 -37.80 -45.44
CA PHE A 803 -9.35 -37.97 -45.04
C PHE A 803 -9.73 -36.83 -44.11
N TYR A 804 -10.87 -36.20 -44.38
CA TYR A 804 -11.45 -35.16 -43.53
C TYR A 804 -12.71 -35.68 -42.86
N VAL A 805 -12.85 -35.38 -41.57
CA VAL A 805 -13.96 -35.82 -40.74
C VAL A 805 -14.59 -34.60 -40.10
N TYR A 806 -15.82 -34.30 -40.49
CA TYR A 806 -16.59 -33.18 -39.97
C TYR A 806 -17.60 -33.70 -38.95
N VAL A 807 -17.45 -33.26 -37.69
CA VAL A 807 -18.38 -33.57 -36.61
C VAL A 807 -19.10 -32.29 -36.22
N SER A 808 -20.42 -32.26 -36.40
CA SER A 808 -21.22 -31.04 -36.23
C SER A 808 -22.56 -31.30 -35.53
N ASN A 809 -23.23 -30.21 -35.14
CA ASN A 809 -24.55 -30.23 -34.52
C ASN A 809 -24.63 -31.07 -33.23
N PHE A 810 -23.59 -31.01 -32.41
CA PHE A 810 -23.62 -31.55 -31.06
C PHE A 810 -23.90 -30.45 -30.03
N SER A 811 -24.42 -30.84 -28.86
CA SER A 811 -24.62 -29.96 -27.72
C SER A 811 -23.60 -30.22 -26.62
N TRP A 812 -23.09 -29.15 -26.01
CA TRP A 812 -22.29 -29.21 -24.78
C TRP A 812 -23.15 -29.65 -23.58
N PRO A 813 -22.60 -30.44 -22.62
CA PRO A 813 -21.25 -31.01 -22.56
C PRO A 813 -21.12 -32.31 -23.37
N ILE A 814 -19.97 -32.55 -24.00
CA ILE A 814 -19.74 -33.75 -24.83
C ILE A 814 -18.31 -34.31 -24.68
N LYS A 815 -18.18 -35.64 -24.75
CA LYS A 815 -16.91 -36.34 -24.94
C LYS A 815 -16.90 -37.05 -26.29
N ILE A 816 -15.86 -36.85 -27.09
CA ILE A 816 -15.70 -37.45 -28.42
C ILE A 816 -14.41 -38.26 -28.43
N GLN A 817 -14.49 -39.54 -28.77
CA GLN A 817 -13.37 -40.45 -28.95
C GLN A 817 -13.25 -40.79 -30.43
N ILE A 818 -12.08 -40.59 -31.02
CA ILE A 818 -11.82 -40.89 -32.43
C ILE A 818 -10.46 -41.57 -32.58
N ALA A 819 -10.39 -42.58 -33.45
CA ALA A 819 -9.17 -43.30 -33.74
C ALA A 819 -9.12 -43.71 -35.21
N PHE A 820 -7.90 -43.63 -35.76
CA PHE A 820 -7.54 -44.24 -37.03
C PHE A 820 -6.47 -45.31 -36.76
N SER A 821 -6.55 -46.48 -37.39
CA SER A 821 -5.57 -47.55 -37.22
C SER A 821 -5.19 -48.23 -38.53
N GLN A 822 -3.91 -48.63 -38.62
CA GLN A 822 -3.34 -49.48 -39.66
C GLN A 822 -2.63 -50.71 -39.06
N HIS A 823 -2.95 -51.08 -37.81
CA HIS A 823 -2.36 -52.22 -37.10
C HIS A 823 -3.12 -53.53 -37.36
N ASN A 824 -2.38 -54.64 -37.51
CA ASN A 824 -2.96 -55.99 -37.57
C ASN A 824 -3.29 -56.45 -36.14
N SER A 825 -4.55 -56.72 -35.84
CA SER A 825 -5.03 -57.07 -34.50
C SER A 825 -4.66 -58.49 -34.04
N ILE A 826 -3.38 -58.88 -34.11
CA ILE A 826 -2.91 -60.16 -33.59
C ILE A 826 -1.53 -59.95 -32.97
N MET A 827 -1.50 -59.71 -31.66
CA MET A 827 -0.49 -60.15 -30.68
C MET A 827 -0.41 -59.14 -29.52
N ASP A 828 -1.08 -59.43 -28.40
CA ASP A 828 -0.51 -59.05 -27.09
C ASP A 828 -1.12 -59.78 -25.88
N LEU A 829 -1.08 -61.12 -25.90
CA LEU A 829 -1.51 -61.89 -24.72
C LEU A 829 -0.48 -61.83 -23.59
N VAL A 830 0.80 -61.61 -23.89
CA VAL A 830 1.90 -61.60 -22.91
C VAL A 830 1.97 -60.26 -22.15
N GLN A 831 1.71 -59.14 -22.82
CA GLN A 831 1.61 -57.83 -22.17
C GLN A 831 0.31 -57.68 -21.35
N PHE A 832 -0.76 -58.39 -21.75
CA PHE A 832 -2.01 -58.49 -20.99
C PHE A 832 -1.83 -59.18 -19.63
N PHE A 833 -1.06 -60.27 -19.56
CA PHE A 833 -0.78 -60.96 -18.30
C PHE A 833 0.22 -60.20 -17.41
N CYS A 834 1.22 -59.52 -17.97
CA CYS A 834 2.14 -58.68 -17.19
C CYS A 834 1.44 -57.44 -16.57
N LEU A 835 0.47 -56.83 -17.27
CA LEU A 835 -0.30 -55.70 -16.74
C LEU A 835 -1.20 -56.10 -15.57
N ILE A 836 -1.83 -57.27 -15.62
CA ILE A 836 -2.77 -57.74 -14.59
C ILE A 836 -2.08 -57.98 -13.24
N TYR A 837 -0.87 -58.56 -13.26
CA TYR A 837 -0.10 -58.78 -12.03
C TYR A 837 0.39 -57.47 -11.40
N SER A 838 0.74 -56.46 -12.22
CA SER A 838 1.12 -55.13 -11.73
C SER A 838 -0.09 -54.30 -11.26
N LEU A 839 -1.23 -54.41 -11.95
CA LEU A 839 -2.50 -53.76 -11.60
C LEU A 839 -3.09 -54.30 -10.30
N CYS A 840 -3.00 -55.60 -10.01
CA CYS A 840 -3.50 -56.17 -8.75
C CYS A 840 -2.68 -55.71 -7.53
N ALA A 841 -1.36 -55.57 -7.65
CA ALA A 841 -0.51 -55.02 -6.59
C ALA A 841 -0.75 -53.53 -6.38
N ALA A 842 -0.89 -52.75 -7.47
CA ALA A 842 -1.24 -51.34 -7.41
C ALA A 842 -2.66 -51.13 -6.84
N ALA A 843 -3.63 -51.96 -7.20
CA ALA A 843 -5.01 -51.89 -6.69
C ALA A 843 -5.09 -52.14 -5.19
N TYR A 844 -4.27 -53.03 -4.63
CA TYR A 844 -4.23 -53.27 -3.18
C TYR A 844 -3.69 -52.05 -2.41
N VAL A 845 -2.64 -51.41 -2.93
CA VAL A 845 -2.05 -50.19 -2.34
C VAL A 845 -2.97 -48.98 -2.54
N LEU A 846 -3.59 -48.84 -3.72
CA LEU A 846 -4.57 -47.79 -4.03
C LEU A 846 -5.86 -47.95 -3.22
N CYS A 847 -6.31 -49.17 -2.94
CA CYS A 847 -7.48 -49.44 -2.11
C CYS A 847 -7.20 -49.09 -0.64
N PHE A 848 -6.01 -49.42 -0.14
CA PHE A 848 -5.62 -49.03 1.22
C PHE A 848 -5.47 -47.50 1.37
N LEU A 849 -4.83 -46.84 0.38
CA LEU A 849 -4.71 -45.38 0.36
C LEU A 849 -6.05 -44.68 0.12
N SER A 850 -6.97 -45.26 -0.66
CA SER A 850 -8.31 -44.71 -0.87
C SER A 850 -9.17 -44.84 0.38
N LEU A 851 -9.06 -45.94 1.14
CA LEU A 851 -9.73 -46.09 2.44
C LEU A 851 -9.21 -45.08 3.47
N LEU A 852 -7.90 -44.83 3.50
CA LEU A 852 -7.32 -43.78 4.36
C LEU A 852 -7.73 -42.38 3.92
N LEU A 853 -7.79 -42.13 2.61
CA LEU A 853 -8.24 -40.86 2.06
C LEU A 853 -9.74 -40.64 2.32
N VAL A 854 -10.57 -41.67 2.18
CA VAL A 854 -12.00 -41.64 2.55
C VAL A 854 -12.15 -41.40 4.03
N ALA A 855 -11.35 -42.03 4.90
CA ALA A 855 -11.39 -41.74 6.34
C ALA A 855 -10.98 -40.29 6.65
N ALA A 856 -9.94 -39.76 5.99
CA ALA A 856 -9.50 -38.37 6.14
C ALA A 856 -10.52 -37.37 5.57
N VAL A 857 -11.14 -37.68 4.44
CA VAL A 857 -12.20 -36.89 3.80
C VAL A 857 -13.47 -36.93 4.64
N VAL A 858 -13.89 -38.08 5.16
CA VAL A 858 -15.02 -38.20 6.10
C VAL A 858 -14.74 -37.44 7.38
N TRP A 859 -13.50 -37.48 7.90
CA TRP A 859 -13.11 -36.69 9.06
C TRP A 859 -13.14 -35.17 8.75
N LYS A 860 -12.64 -34.74 7.59
CA LYS A 860 -12.71 -33.34 7.12
C LYS A 860 -14.14 -32.89 6.81
N ILE A 861 -14.98 -33.76 6.25
CA ILE A 861 -16.41 -33.51 6.01
C ILE A 861 -17.11 -33.39 7.35
N LYS A 862 -16.83 -34.27 8.32
CA LYS A 862 -17.35 -34.16 9.69
C LYS A 862 -16.90 -32.85 10.36
N GLN A 863 -15.63 -32.46 10.21
CA GLN A 863 -15.09 -31.20 10.73
C GLN A 863 -15.74 -29.98 10.07
N THR A 864 -15.93 -30.01 8.74
CA THR A 864 -16.57 -28.95 7.95
C THR A 864 -18.08 -28.89 8.19
N CYS A 865 -18.76 -30.04 8.34
CA CYS A 865 -20.19 -30.14 8.61
C CYS A 865 -20.50 -29.69 10.05
N TRP A 866 -19.64 -29.99 11.03
CA TRP A 866 -19.72 -29.39 12.36
C TRP A 866 -19.51 -27.86 12.32
N ALA A 867 -18.54 -27.37 11.55
CA ALA A 867 -18.34 -25.92 11.37
C ALA A 867 -19.47 -25.24 10.56
N SER A 868 -20.10 -25.95 9.63
CA SER A 868 -21.22 -25.48 8.82
C SER A 868 -22.52 -25.48 9.61
N ARG A 869 -22.85 -26.54 10.36
CA ARG A 869 -23.98 -26.55 11.30
C ARG A 869 -23.88 -25.42 12.32
N ARG A 870 -22.68 -25.16 12.85
CA ARG A 870 -22.46 -24.03 13.78
C ARG A 870 -22.62 -22.67 13.09
N ARG A 871 -22.22 -22.53 11.82
CA ARG A 871 -22.46 -21.33 11.00
C ARG A 871 -23.92 -21.14 10.60
N GLU A 872 -24.65 -22.22 10.28
CA GLU A 872 -26.09 -22.19 10.02
C GLU A 872 -26.87 -21.80 11.26
N GLN A 873 -26.50 -22.31 12.44
CA GLN A 873 -27.16 -21.97 13.69
C GLN A 873 -26.96 -20.48 14.02
N LEU A 874 -25.74 -19.95 13.84
CA LEU A 874 -25.43 -18.52 13.91
C LEU A 874 -26.12 -17.67 12.83
N MET A 875 -26.28 -18.17 11.60
CA MET A 875 -26.99 -17.47 10.53
C MET A 875 -28.49 -17.50 10.72
N ARG A 876 -29.09 -18.57 11.25
CA ARG A 876 -30.51 -18.61 11.63
C ARG A 876 -30.78 -17.66 12.80
N GLU A 877 -29.88 -17.58 13.78
CA GLU A 877 -29.94 -16.58 14.87
C GLU A 877 -29.79 -15.14 14.32
N ARG A 878 -28.83 -14.89 13.41
CA ARG A 878 -28.68 -13.57 12.75
C ARG A 878 -29.83 -13.24 11.81
N GLN A 879 -30.40 -14.20 11.09
CA GLN A 879 -31.56 -14.01 10.24
C GLN A 879 -32.82 -13.79 11.08
N GLN A 880 -32.98 -14.42 12.24
CA GLN A 880 -34.04 -14.08 13.20
C GLN A 880 -33.85 -12.68 13.80
N MET A 881 -32.62 -12.23 13.99
CA MET A 881 -32.32 -10.84 14.37
C MET A 881 -32.56 -9.85 13.22
N ALA A 882 -32.34 -10.25 11.96
CA ALA A 882 -32.48 -9.42 10.76
C ALA A 882 -33.88 -9.45 10.11
N SER A 883 -34.74 -10.44 10.42
CA SER A 883 -36.08 -10.61 9.83
C SER A 883 -37.18 -9.89 10.61
N ARG A 884 -36.85 -9.13 11.66
CA ARG A 884 -37.82 -8.23 12.29
C ARG A 884 -38.18 -7.12 11.28
N PRO A 885 -39.46 -6.91 10.95
CA PRO A 885 -39.84 -5.93 9.94
C PRO A 885 -39.47 -4.53 10.44
N PHE A 886 -38.71 -3.78 9.63
CA PHE A 886 -38.49 -2.35 9.85
C PHE A 886 -39.85 -1.65 9.68
N ALA A 887 -40.37 -1.06 10.76
CA ALA A 887 -41.60 -0.28 10.71
C ALA A 887 -41.39 0.96 9.82
N SER A 888 -42.33 1.24 8.92
CA SER A 888 -42.36 2.48 8.14
C SER A 888 -42.85 3.65 8.99
N VAL A 889 -42.26 4.83 8.81
CA VAL A 889 -42.63 6.07 9.50
C VAL A 889 -43.20 7.05 8.47
N ALA A 890 -44.43 7.52 8.68
CA ALA A 890 -45.02 8.61 7.91
C ALA A 890 -44.66 9.94 8.59
N VAL A 891 -44.11 10.88 7.83
CA VAL A 891 -43.69 12.20 8.32
C VAL A 891 -44.60 13.26 7.69
N ALA A 892 -45.33 14.00 8.52
CA ALA A 892 -46.05 15.20 8.11
C ALA A 892 -45.19 16.43 8.46
N LEU A 893 -44.96 17.32 7.48
CA LEU A 893 -44.17 18.53 7.62
C LEU A 893 -45.09 19.75 7.46
N GLU A 894 -45.06 20.64 8.45
CA GLU A 894 -45.86 21.87 8.47
C GLU A 894 -45.13 22.99 7.69
N VAL A 895 -45.84 23.63 6.75
CA VAL A 895 -45.39 24.84 6.05
C VAL A 895 -46.36 25.95 6.45
N GLY A 896 -45.82 27.06 6.97
CA GLY A 896 -46.58 28.06 7.72
C GLY A 896 -47.85 28.58 7.06
N GLY A 897 -48.91 28.64 7.86
CA GLY A 897 -50.19 29.29 7.59
C GLY A 897 -51.23 28.83 8.61
N ASP A 898 -51.70 29.77 9.45
CA ASP A 898 -52.83 29.75 10.40
C ASP A 898 -53.10 28.52 11.30
N GLN A 899 -53.20 28.83 12.59
CA GLN A 899 -53.00 27.92 13.73
C GLN A 899 -54.20 27.02 14.11
N GLU A 900 -55.24 26.87 13.27
CA GLU A 900 -56.51 26.28 13.74
C GLU A 900 -56.91 24.89 13.20
N GLU A 901 -56.21 24.28 12.24
CA GLU A 901 -56.72 23.05 11.59
C GLU A 901 -55.98 21.73 11.91
N LEU A 902 -55.17 21.66 12.97
CA LEU A 902 -54.43 20.43 13.33
C LEU A 902 -54.89 19.71 14.61
N LEU A 903 -56.11 19.93 15.09
CA LEU A 903 -56.67 19.21 16.24
C LEU A 903 -57.24 17.81 15.89
N GLN A 904 -57.19 17.37 14.62
CA GLN A 904 -57.91 16.14 14.18
C GLN A 904 -57.07 14.90 13.86
N VAL A 905 -55.75 14.89 14.03
CA VAL A 905 -54.96 13.63 13.91
C VAL A 905 -54.44 13.18 15.27
N ARG A 906 -55.36 12.74 16.15
CA ARG A 906 -55.03 11.94 17.34
C ARG A 906 -54.72 10.49 16.94
N ALA A 907 -53.58 10.26 16.29
CA ALA A 907 -53.02 8.91 16.17
C ALA A 907 -51.88 8.77 17.19
N VAL A 908 -52.10 7.95 18.22
CA VAL A 908 -51.06 7.61 19.21
C VAL A 908 -49.92 6.89 18.48
N PRO A 909 -48.67 7.40 18.55
CA PRO A 909 -47.57 6.80 17.81
C PRO A 909 -47.24 5.42 18.38
N LYS A 910 -47.21 4.41 17.51
CA LYS A 910 -46.92 3.02 17.89
C LYS A 910 -45.40 2.80 18.01
N PRO A 911 -44.92 2.06 19.02
CA PRO A 911 -43.49 1.79 19.19
C PRO A 911 -42.94 0.96 18.02
N ILE A 912 -41.74 1.31 17.56
CA ILE A 912 -41.05 0.68 16.41
C ILE A 912 -40.62 -0.75 16.73
N ALA A 913 -40.37 -1.04 18.02
CA ALA A 913 -40.11 -2.37 18.55
C ALA A 913 -40.56 -2.43 20.02
N MET A 914 -41.10 -3.58 20.44
CA MET A 914 -41.42 -3.88 21.84
C MET A 914 -40.59 -5.06 22.32
N GLU A 915 -39.89 -4.91 23.44
CA GLU A 915 -39.23 -6.04 24.12
C GLU A 915 -39.93 -6.39 25.45
N PRO A 916 -40.17 -7.69 25.71
CA PRO A 916 -40.70 -8.14 26.99
C PRO A 916 -39.61 -8.10 28.05
N CYS A 917 -39.77 -7.20 29.04
CA CYS A 917 -38.94 -7.15 30.25
C CYS A 917 -39.75 -7.63 31.47
N TRP A 918 -39.03 -8.02 32.53
CA TRP A 918 -39.57 -8.68 33.74
C TRP A 918 -40.52 -7.84 34.62
N GLY A 919 -41.12 -6.78 34.07
CA GLY A 919 -42.01 -5.86 34.79
C GLY A 919 -42.76 -4.86 33.90
N SER A 920 -43.29 -5.30 32.75
CA SER A 920 -43.94 -4.55 31.65
C SER A 920 -43.01 -4.03 30.53
N GLY A 921 -43.51 -4.09 29.29
CA GLY A 921 -42.74 -3.99 28.05
C GLY A 921 -42.16 -2.60 27.78
N ALA A 922 -40.94 -2.57 27.23
CA ALA A 922 -40.27 -1.36 26.80
C ALA A 922 -40.47 -1.12 25.30
N GLY A 923 -40.82 0.11 24.93
CA GLY A 923 -41.03 0.53 23.55
C GLY A 923 -40.00 1.56 23.11
N VAL A 924 -39.49 1.41 21.88
CA VAL A 924 -38.63 2.42 21.24
C VAL A 924 -39.50 3.38 20.40
N LEU A 925 -39.42 4.66 20.71
CA LEU A 925 -40.10 5.73 19.98
C LEU A 925 -39.06 6.70 19.38
N THR A 926 -39.32 7.17 18.17
CA THR A 926 -38.55 8.24 17.52
C THR A 926 -39.40 9.49 17.47
N VAL A 927 -38.89 10.60 18.01
CA VAL A 927 -39.57 11.91 18.00
C VAL A 927 -38.69 12.93 17.30
N LEU A 928 -39.25 13.60 16.31
CA LEU A 928 -38.64 14.74 15.62
C LEU A 928 -38.97 16.02 16.39
N LEU A 929 -37.94 16.72 16.88
CA LEU A 929 -38.08 17.96 17.63
C LEU A 929 -37.48 19.12 16.83
N TYR A 930 -38.25 20.21 16.74
CA TYR A 930 -37.78 21.46 16.15
C TYR A 930 -37.03 22.28 17.21
N LEU A 931 -35.81 22.71 16.91
CA LEU A 931 -35.05 23.57 17.80
C LEU A 931 -35.47 25.05 17.65
N PRO A 932 -35.27 25.90 18.67
CA PRO A 932 -35.64 27.31 18.61
C PRO A 932 -34.93 28.01 17.45
N ARG A 933 -35.70 28.69 16.60
CA ARG A 933 -35.19 29.47 15.47
C ARG A 933 -35.25 30.97 15.79
N VAL A 934 -34.41 31.76 15.14
CA VAL A 934 -34.57 33.22 15.10
C VAL A 934 -35.88 33.59 14.37
N PRO A 935 -36.45 34.79 14.59
CA PRO A 935 -37.77 35.17 14.05
C PRO A 935 -37.92 35.07 12.52
N SER A 936 -36.81 35.02 11.78
CA SER A 936 -36.77 34.82 10.33
C SER A 936 -37.00 33.37 9.87
N GLY A 937 -37.16 32.41 10.79
CA GLY A 937 -37.49 31.01 10.46
C GLY A 937 -36.32 30.15 9.96
N ILE A 938 -35.08 30.67 9.99
CA ILE A 938 -33.88 29.99 9.49
C ILE A 938 -32.95 29.65 10.67
N PRO A 939 -32.42 28.41 10.80
CA PRO A 939 -31.43 28.09 11.83
C PRO A 939 -30.09 28.82 11.58
N PRO A 940 -29.36 29.24 12.63
CA PRO A 940 -28.09 29.95 12.48
C PRO A 940 -27.05 29.16 11.65
N PRO A 941 -26.15 29.84 10.91
CA PRO A 941 -25.12 29.18 10.13
C PRO A 941 -24.25 28.26 11.02
N GLY A 942 -24.19 26.98 10.67
CA GLY A 942 -23.44 25.98 11.43
C GLY A 942 -24.28 25.15 12.43
N GLN A 943 -25.60 25.32 12.47
CA GLN A 943 -26.51 24.48 13.28
C GLN A 943 -27.59 23.84 12.40
N SER A 944 -27.94 22.58 12.68
CA SER A 944 -29.08 21.89 12.08
C SER A 944 -30.38 22.28 12.80
N GLY A 945 -31.37 22.83 12.09
CA GLY A 945 -32.64 23.30 12.66
C GLY A 945 -33.57 22.21 13.23
N THR A 946 -33.18 20.94 13.09
CA THR A 946 -33.93 19.77 13.57
C THR A 946 -32.99 18.81 14.29
N VAL A 947 -33.46 18.24 15.40
CA VAL A 947 -32.74 17.19 16.14
C VAL A 947 -33.57 15.90 16.15
N HIS A 948 -32.91 14.79 15.86
CA HIS A 948 -33.46 13.45 16.05
C HIS A 948 -33.16 12.98 17.47
N THR A 949 -34.19 12.59 18.22
CA THR A 949 -34.02 11.94 19.52
C THR A 949 -34.68 10.57 19.51
N HIS A 950 -33.93 9.56 19.94
CA HIS A 950 -34.44 8.22 20.22
C HIS A 950 -34.52 8.04 21.72
N ARG A 951 -35.69 7.67 22.25
CA ARG A 951 -35.88 7.50 23.69
C ARG A 951 -36.47 6.13 24.01
N TYR A 952 -35.87 5.47 24.99
CA TYR A 952 -36.40 4.27 25.62
C TYR A 952 -37.47 4.70 26.62
N THR A 953 -38.71 4.25 26.46
CA THR A 953 -39.80 4.61 27.38
C THR A 953 -40.50 3.38 27.92
N ASN A 954 -40.78 3.40 29.22
CA ASN A 954 -41.58 2.39 29.89
C ASN A 954 -43.06 2.73 29.68
N THR A 955 -43.85 1.77 29.18
CA THR A 955 -45.22 1.98 28.69
C THR A 955 -46.21 2.47 29.77
N GLY A 956 -45.86 2.34 31.06
CA GLY A 956 -46.66 2.85 32.19
C GLY A 956 -46.57 4.35 32.49
N ARG A 957 -45.72 5.14 31.81
CA ARG A 957 -45.51 6.58 32.13
C ARG A 957 -45.75 7.57 30.97
N ALA A 958 -46.32 7.13 29.85
CA ALA A 958 -46.48 7.97 28.65
C ALA A 958 -47.43 9.18 28.82
N ASN A 959 -48.31 9.21 29.83
CA ASN A 959 -49.32 10.28 29.99
C ASN A 959 -48.85 11.56 30.71
N ARG A 960 -47.56 11.74 31.02
CA ARG A 960 -47.09 12.91 31.80
C ARG A 960 -46.04 13.80 31.12
N MET A 961 -45.77 13.65 29.82
CA MET A 961 -44.66 14.36 29.17
C MET A 961 -45.05 15.06 27.85
N LEU A 962 -46.21 15.73 27.83
CA LEU A 962 -46.63 16.63 26.74
C LEU A 962 -46.93 18.06 27.23
N SER A 963 -46.32 18.48 28.34
CA SER A 963 -46.43 19.85 28.85
C SER A 963 -45.06 20.40 29.27
N VAL A 964 -44.15 20.55 28.30
CA VAL A 964 -43.07 21.56 28.31
C VAL A 964 -42.83 21.97 26.86
#